data_AF-A0A1H0CP09-F1
#
_entry.id   AF-A0A1H0CP09-F1
#
_cell.length_a   1.000
_cell.length_b   1.000
_cell.length_c   1.000
_cell.angle_alpha   90.00
_cell.angle_beta   90.00
_cell.angle_gamma   90.00
#
_symmetry.space_group_name_H-M   'P 1'
#
loop_
_entity.id
_entity.type
_entity.pdbx_description
1 polymer ?
#
loop_
_entity_poly.entity_id
_entity_poly.type
_entity_poly.pdbx_seq_one_letter_code
_entity_poly.pdbx_strand_id
1 'polypeptide(L)'
;MALVLTACTADDDMWLDEEQQSLMGRAVNFSASLADPFVTRTTYRHDGSFNEGDQMRIFRQYAVKGSSTSFEDTTIFRTYYLKMDYAAGTSVSLNDDWVPMSGKLKSDKYGNISNQDAGDSLTWENGRIVRFRAWGRSNLAGALTANSKGSYYPDYTISDWVTVSGPTKSIPLTMRHVTCRIGLTCKAGNEFGSATICTDLEDYRREDNADTKAHDEAESNKSEGQAQKELDSVLAVYNKMCMPAGVDDKTFLLTAMTKARYDGTTSFKDFEKDATGIVKIGEKDSAAIRTDVQRPVFNPNDGRLYMMSVPFDMSSEGKGHELVLPACTRFKVWLYDVNNGDRHTTTGSTGSESNYHIFALSDIMKNGKAVYPNGLTLKAGYSYLFNVGYHYDKLTITPVDQFSWDEQDQMEQDGKDEAQVKTDFDFTWWTKAYREAAKTALKGGDFLPSFSIKNQREFRTFIHLVNGTAAKRMSGLKRGKVRLDEKNDTIKDTDGFETYWWILEGETDENGNPRQITMEEAEAMGYVFYPHFYPTVSTQKAHVIEDYVTGPMDFYDTDFGNRYEVRLTEDLDLYDWELPSIGEDNTKPFRGNFKGGGHTLYNLNMTKKYLFDHVKDGAITNLRIESTHDVSLLNTAVASGKSGWGCYIAGISLLCNSSECAIANSLTGASYVVGCIHVGNAGGALVGKADNLTMLGCMQAAAGIPEDTGALLGAYAGTTSFFAPQSKNNVTWGSFMCNYYDIEKSPKSNAVGSVADSYPYQQYVRGSKSHILKAKNDYLIGDDADYYSLPNNMKAEMYGLAPWKAMNYAIWKYNSSTIGVKYPCQMHYQSSSVGYTHLYPTLETGVPAVENSWNPLIQNN
;
A
#
# COMPACT_ATOMS: atom_id res chain seq x y z
N MET A 1 4.60 -45.93 10.62
CA MET A 1 3.80 -46.48 9.51
C MET A 1 3.61 -45.33 8.52
N ALA A 2 4.45 -45.27 7.50
CA ALA A 2 4.45 -44.15 6.54
C ALA A 2 3.29 -44.33 5.56
N LEU A 3 2.39 -43.36 5.49
CA LEU A 3 1.43 -43.25 4.40
C LEU A 3 2.21 -42.77 3.17
N VAL A 4 2.49 -43.69 2.26
CA VAL A 4 3.00 -43.38 0.92
C VAL A 4 1.87 -42.66 0.19
N LEU A 5 1.98 -41.33 0.03
CA LEU A 5 1.18 -40.58 -0.94
C LEU A 5 1.75 -40.89 -2.32
N THR A 6 1.21 -41.92 -2.95
CA THR A 6 1.45 -42.25 -4.36
C THR A 6 0.98 -41.06 -5.20
N ALA A 7 1.92 -40.31 -5.76
CA ALA A 7 1.64 -39.40 -6.86
C ALA A 7 1.02 -40.24 -8.00
N CYS A 8 -0.18 -39.86 -8.45
CA CYS A 8 -0.86 -40.56 -9.54
C CYS A 8 0.00 -40.45 -10.81
N THR A 9 0.31 -41.60 -11.39
CA THR A 9 0.99 -41.73 -12.68
C THR A 9 0.14 -41.10 -13.78
N ALA A 10 0.81 -40.39 -14.69
CA ALA A 10 0.23 -39.81 -15.89
C ALA A 10 -0.13 -40.94 -16.88
N ASP A 11 -1.30 -41.55 -16.71
CA ASP A 11 -1.83 -42.60 -17.60
C ASP A 11 -2.95 -42.10 -18.54
N ASP A 12 -2.91 -40.81 -18.94
CA ASP A 12 -3.72 -40.32 -20.06
C ASP A 12 -2.77 -39.77 -21.14
N ASP A 13 -2.82 -40.38 -22.34
CA ASP A 13 -2.03 -40.11 -23.56
C ASP A 13 -2.12 -38.65 -24.08
N MET A 14 -1.70 -37.67 -23.29
CA MET A 14 -1.62 -36.27 -23.70
C MET A 14 -0.17 -35.81 -23.72
N TRP A 15 0.30 -35.41 -24.90
CA TRP A 15 1.63 -34.83 -25.07
C TRP A 15 1.65 -33.43 -24.45
N LEU A 16 2.21 -33.32 -23.25
CA LEU A 16 2.45 -32.04 -22.58
C LEU A 16 3.76 -31.44 -23.08
N ASP A 17 3.81 -30.12 -23.23
CA ASP A 17 5.08 -29.42 -23.44
C ASP A 17 5.89 -29.34 -22.12
N GLU A 18 7.17 -28.94 -22.21
CA GLU A 18 8.06 -28.87 -21.05
C GLU A 18 7.55 -27.91 -19.97
N GLU A 19 6.88 -26.82 -20.36
CA GLU A 19 6.32 -25.84 -19.43
C GLU A 19 5.13 -26.44 -18.66
N GLN A 20 4.20 -27.08 -19.37
CA GLN A 20 3.04 -27.77 -18.80
C GLN A 20 3.47 -28.93 -17.89
N GLN A 21 4.48 -29.69 -18.31
CA GLN A 21 5.03 -30.79 -17.53
C GLN A 21 5.70 -30.30 -16.24
N SER A 22 6.33 -29.12 -16.27
CA SER A 22 6.92 -28.51 -15.07
C SER A 22 5.88 -28.07 -14.03
N LEU A 23 4.64 -27.81 -14.46
CA LEU A 23 3.54 -27.36 -13.62
C LEU A 23 2.75 -28.51 -12.99
N MET A 24 2.92 -29.73 -13.47
CA MET A 24 2.29 -30.92 -12.90
C MET A 24 2.63 -31.10 -11.42
N GLY A 25 1.63 -31.41 -10.61
CA GLY A 25 1.74 -31.52 -9.15
C GLY A 25 1.86 -30.18 -8.41
N ARG A 26 2.03 -29.05 -9.10
CA ARG A 26 2.03 -27.71 -8.49
C ARG A 26 0.61 -27.21 -8.27
N ALA A 27 0.48 -26.27 -7.32
CA ALA A 27 -0.77 -25.56 -7.10
C ALA A 27 -1.17 -24.73 -8.33
N VAL A 28 -2.47 -24.67 -8.60
CA VAL A 28 -3.07 -23.82 -9.62
C VAL A 28 -3.11 -22.40 -9.09
N ASN A 29 -2.50 -21.47 -9.80
CA ASN A 29 -2.55 -20.04 -9.48
C ASN A 29 -3.76 -19.38 -10.13
N PHE A 30 -4.38 -18.42 -9.43
CA PHE A 30 -5.53 -17.67 -9.90
C PHE A 30 -5.22 -16.16 -9.86
N SER A 31 -5.11 -15.54 -11.02
CA SER A 31 -5.02 -14.09 -11.14
C SER A 31 -6.42 -13.52 -11.33
N ALA A 32 -7.07 -13.17 -10.22
CA ALA A 32 -8.39 -12.56 -10.26
C ALA A 32 -8.29 -11.06 -10.57
N SER A 33 -9.21 -10.55 -11.38
CA SER A 33 -9.40 -9.13 -11.70
C SER A 33 -10.89 -8.79 -11.64
N LEU A 34 -11.26 -7.52 -11.51
CA LEU A 34 -12.65 -7.08 -11.66
C LEU A 34 -12.91 -6.62 -13.11
N ALA A 35 -14.01 -7.09 -13.70
CA ALA A 35 -14.34 -6.87 -15.11
C ALA A 35 -14.82 -5.46 -15.42
N ASP A 36 -15.32 -4.75 -14.41
CA ASP A 36 -16.00 -3.47 -14.58
C ASP A 36 -14.91 -2.39 -14.76
N PRO A 37 -14.65 -1.88 -15.98
CA PRO A 37 -13.75 -0.74 -16.15
C PRO A 37 -14.38 0.44 -15.42
N PHE A 38 -13.64 0.98 -14.45
CA PHE A 38 -14.10 2.03 -13.54
C PHE A 38 -14.56 3.29 -14.28
N VAL A 39 -15.88 3.51 -14.35
CA VAL A 39 -16.48 4.81 -14.71
C VAL A 39 -17.16 5.48 -13.51
N THR A 40 -17.28 4.80 -12.36
CA THR A 40 -17.67 5.44 -11.10
C THR A 40 -16.42 5.66 -10.25
N ARG A 41 -15.88 6.89 -10.23
CA ARG A 41 -14.96 7.32 -9.18
C ARG A 41 -15.67 7.29 -7.83
N THR A 42 -15.68 6.13 -7.19
CA THR A 42 -15.67 5.90 -5.74
C THR A 42 -15.74 4.40 -5.49
N THR A 43 -14.61 3.73 -5.67
CA THR A 43 -14.26 2.54 -4.87
C THR A 43 -13.20 2.95 -3.85
N TYR A 44 -13.29 2.33 -2.67
CA TYR A 44 -12.71 2.84 -1.43
C TYR A 44 -11.28 2.36 -1.16
N ARG A 45 -10.59 1.90 -2.23
CA ARG A 45 -9.15 1.98 -2.50
C ARG A 45 -8.98 2.28 -4.00
N HIS A 46 -7.99 3.09 -4.34
CA HIS A 46 -7.87 3.84 -5.60
C HIS A 46 -7.68 2.99 -6.87
N ASP A 47 -7.49 1.68 -6.79
CA ASP A 47 -7.05 0.84 -7.91
C ASP A 47 -8.09 -0.18 -8.42
N GLY A 48 -9.21 -0.36 -7.72
CA GLY A 48 -10.20 -1.35 -8.12
C GLY A 48 -9.77 -2.81 -7.88
N SER A 49 -8.89 -3.03 -6.90
CA SER A 49 -8.44 -4.35 -6.46
C SER A 49 -9.38 -5.02 -5.44
N PHE A 50 -9.10 -6.28 -5.11
CA PHE A 50 -9.76 -7.01 -4.01
C PHE A 50 -9.22 -6.55 -2.66
N ASN A 51 -10.07 -6.45 -1.64
CA ASN A 51 -9.64 -6.05 -0.29
C ASN A 51 -8.95 -7.20 0.46
N GLU A 52 -8.12 -6.84 1.45
CA GLU A 52 -7.59 -7.83 2.40
C GLU A 52 -8.73 -8.61 3.06
N GLY A 53 -8.62 -9.94 3.02
CA GLY A 53 -9.63 -10.83 3.57
C GLY A 53 -10.85 -11.06 2.70
N ASP A 54 -10.93 -10.48 1.49
CA ASP A 54 -11.92 -10.89 0.48
C ASP A 54 -11.82 -12.42 0.29
N GLN A 55 -12.96 -13.07 0.07
CA GLN A 55 -13.04 -14.52 -0.05
C GLN A 55 -13.47 -14.89 -1.46
N MET A 56 -12.87 -15.93 -2.04
CA MET A 56 -13.23 -16.45 -3.34
C MET A 56 -13.40 -17.97 -3.28
N ARG A 57 -14.48 -18.49 -3.85
CA ARG A 57 -14.70 -19.92 -4.02
C ARG A 57 -14.48 -20.31 -5.47
N ILE A 58 -13.53 -21.21 -5.70
CA ILE A 58 -13.19 -21.77 -7.02
C ILE A 58 -13.96 -23.05 -7.28
N PHE A 59 -14.37 -23.24 -8.53
CA PHE A 59 -15.04 -24.41 -9.08
C PHE A 59 -14.24 -24.94 -10.26
N ARG A 60 -13.98 -26.24 -10.28
CA ARG A 60 -13.23 -26.92 -11.35
C ARG A 60 -14.08 -27.97 -12.05
N GLN A 61 -14.06 -27.99 -13.39
CA GLN A 61 -14.71 -29.01 -14.21
C GLN A 61 -13.79 -29.52 -15.31
N TYR A 62 -13.72 -30.84 -15.49
CA TYR A 62 -12.97 -31.44 -16.59
C TYR A 62 -13.80 -31.53 -17.87
N ALA A 63 -13.12 -31.46 -19.01
CA ALA A 63 -13.72 -31.79 -20.29
C ALA A 63 -14.06 -33.29 -20.34
N VAL A 64 -15.17 -33.64 -20.99
CA VAL A 64 -15.56 -35.03 -21.24
C VAL A 64 -14.46 -35.69 -22.08
N LYS A 65 -14.11 -36.94 -21.75
CA LYS A 65 -13.05 -37.68 -22.45
C LYS A 65 -13.28 -37.65 -23.98
N GLY A 66 -12.29 -37.17 -24.73
CA GLY A 66 -12.35 -37.05 -26.19
C GLY A 66 -13.08 -35.81 -26.73
N SER A 67 -13.52 -34.89 -25.88
CA SER A 67 -14.11 -33.60 -26.26
C SER A 67 -13.29 -32.43 -25.74
N SER A 68 -13.17 -31.37 -26.54
CA SER A 68 -12.59 -30.09 -26.13
C SER A 68 -13.65 -29.01 -25.84
N THR A 69 -14.93 -29.32 -26.10
CA THR A 69 -16.04 -28.36 -26.04
C THR A 69 -17.17 -28.79 -25.11
N SER A 70 -17.16 -30.04 -24.64
CA SER A 70 -18.14 -30.59 -23.71
C SER A 70 -17.48 -30.89 -22.37
N PHE A 71 -18.14 -30.54 -21.28
CA PHE A 71 -17.62 -30.68 -19.92
C PHE A 71 -18.52 -31.57 -19.09
N GLU A 72 -17.97 -32.15 -18.03
CA GLU A 72 -18.71 -33.02 -17.13
C GLU A 72 -19.76 -32.20 -16.34
N ASP A 73 -21.00 -32.19 -16.83
CA ASP A 73 -22.07 -31.31 -16.34
C ASP A 73 -22.59 -31.68 -14.94
N THR A 74 -22.37 -32.92 -14.49
CA THR A 74 -22.83 -33.42 -13.19
C THR A 74 -21.83 -33.21 -12.06
N THR A 75 -20.61 -32.73 -12.34
CA THR A 75 -19.50 -32.73 -11.39
C THR A 75 -18.78 -31.39 -11.40
N ILE A 76 -19.22 -30.46 -10.55
CA ILE A 76 -18.24 -29.56 -9.92
C ILE A 76 -17.27 -30.50 -9.18
N PHE A 77 -16.12 -30.78 -9.81
CA PHE A 77 -15.25 -31.88 -9.40
C PHE A 77 -14.44 -31.50 -8.17
N ARG A 78 -14.04 -30.22 -8.06
CA ARG A 78 -13.50 -29.64 -6.84
C ARG A 78 -14.05 -28.26 -6.54
N THR A 79 -14.30 -28.00 -5.26
CA THR A 79 -14.56 -26.65 -4.75
C THR A 79 -13.54 -26.27 -3.71
N TYR A 80 -13.03 -25.04 -3.79
CA TYR A 80 -11.91 -24.58 -2.97
C TYR A 80 -12.12 -23.12 -2.55
N TYR A 81 -11.78 -22.77 -1.31
CA TYR A 81 -11.89 -21.39 -0.83
C TYR A 81 -10.52 -20.73 -0.74
N LEU A 82 -10.44 -19.52 -1.24
CA LEU A 82 -9.28 -18.66 -1.19
C LEU A 82 -9.64 -17.40 -0.41
N LYS A 83 -8.65 -16.85 0.30
CA LYS A 83 -8.71 -15.57 0.99
C LYS A 83 -7.67 -14.67 0.32
N MET A 84 -8.03 -13.44 0.03
CA MET A 84 -7.10 -12.39 -0.36
C MET A 84 -6.24 -12.02 0.85
N ASP A 85 -4.92 -12.11 0.71
CA ASP A 85 -3.96 -11.70 1.71
C ASP A 85 -2.99 -10.74 1.03
N TYR A 86 -2.95 -9.49 1.48
CA TYR A 86 -1.91 -8.58 0.99
C TYR A 86 -0.56 -9.04 1.51
N ALA A 87 0.50 -8.68 0.78
CA ALA A 87 1.84 -8.78 1.34
C ALA A 87 1.89 -7.96 2.64
N ALA A 88 2.40 -8.56 3.71
CA ALA A 88 2.41 -7.96 5.03
C ALA A 88 2.96 -6.53 5.00
N GLY A 89 2.20 -5.57 5.53
CA GLY A 89 2.59 -4.16 5.58
C GLY A 89 2.30 -3.34 4.33
N THR A 90 1.66 -3.90 3.29
CA THR A 90 1.33 -3.18 2.04
C THR A 90 -0.18 -3.07 1.81
N SER A 91 -0.60 -2.10 1.00
CA SER A 91 -1.97 -1.94 0.52
C SER A 91 -2.21 -2.49 -0.90
N VAL A 92 -1.20 -3.17 -1.47
CA VAL A 92 -1.11 -3.52 -2.90
C VAL A 92 -1.20 -5.05 -3.10
N SER A 93 -2.00 -5.45 -4.09
CA SER A 93 -2.11 -6.83 -4.56
C SER A 93 -0.90 -7.22 -5.43
N LEU A 94 -0.14 -8.26 -5.06
CA LEU A 94 0.99 -8.81 -5.80
C LEU A 94 0.64 -10.11 -6.54
N ASN A 95 -0.45 -10.17 -7.31
CA ASN A 95 -0.76 -11.20 -8.32
C ASN A 95 -0.77 -12.70 -7.90
N ASP A 96 -0.38 -13.04 -6.66
CA ASP A 96 -0.34 -14.37 -6.02
C ASP A 96 -1.05 -14.33 -4.63
N ASP A 97 -1.93 -13.35 -4.41
CA ASP A 97 -2.48 -12.98 -3.08
C ASP A 97 -3.62 -13.87 -2.57
N TRP A 98 -4.06 -14.83 -3.38
CA TRP A 98 -5.18 -15.71 -3.04
C TRP A 98 -4.70 -16.99 -2.38
N VAL A 99 -4.76 -17.02 -1.05
CA VAL A 99 -4.29 -18.13 -0.23
C VAL A 99 -5.42 -19.07 0.22
N PRO A 100 -5.15 -20.37 0.42
CA PRO A 100 -6.11 -21.31 1.01
C PRO A 100 -6.75 -20.81 2.32
N MET A 101 -8.08 -20.77 2.36
CA MET A 101 -8.82 -20.39 3.56
C MET A 101 -9.13 -21.60 4.46
N SER A 102 -8.44 -21.69 5.60
CA SER A 102 -8.66 -22.74 6.59
C SER A 102 -10.06 -22.69 7.24
N GLY A 103 -10.64 -23.85 7.52
CA GLY A 103 -11.93 -24.03 8.20
C GLY A 103 -13.15 -23.92 7.28
N LYS A 104 -12.99 -23.68 5.98
CA LYS A 104 -14.08 -23.72 4.99
C LYS A 104 -14.35 -25.15 4.49
N LEU A 105 -15.54 -25.40 3.96
CA LEU A 105 -15.86 -26.72 3.39
C LEU A 105 -15.37 -26.79 1.94
N LYS A 106 -14.42 -27.68 1.67
CA LYS A 106 -13.97 -28.01 0.31
C LYS A 106 -14.57 -29.33 -0.18
N SER A 107 -14.43 -29.57 -1.47
CA SER A 107 -14.74 -30.86 -2.08
C SER A 107 -13.58 -31.22 -3.00
N ASP A 108 -12.92 -32.36 -2.75
CA ASP A 108 -11.83 -32.86 -3.60
C ASP A 108 -12.31 -33.88 -4.64
N LYS A 109 -13.53 -34.43 -4.41
CA LYS A 109 -14.21 -35.40 -5.26
C LYS A 109 -15.71 -35.16 -5.15
N TYR A 110 -16.43 -35.37 -6.26
CA TYR A 110 -17.88 -35.21 -6.30
C TYR A 110 -18.58 -35.96 -5.14
N GLY A 111 -19.47 -35.26 -4.44
CA GLY A 111 -20.26 -35.80 -3.33
C GLY A 111 -19.52 -35.94 -2.00
N ASN A 112 -18.21 -35.68 -1.95
CA ASN A 112 -17.42 -35.71 -0.71
C ASN A 112 -17.01 -34.30 -0.30
N ILE A 113 -17.38 -33.92 0.92
CA ILE A 113 -17.08 -32.62 1.51
C ILE A 113 -16.17 -32.84 2.72
N SER A 114 -15.13 -32.03 2.86
CA SER A 114 -14.22 -32.02 4.00
C SER A 114 -13.87 -30.59 4.41
N ASN A 115 -13.32 -30.40 5.61
CA ASN A 115 -12.76 -29.11 5.99
C ASN A 115 -11.46 -28.88 5.21
N GLN A 116 -11.29 -27.64 4.75
CA GLN A 116 -10.08 -27.16 4.12
C GLN A 116 -9.10 -26.69 5.20
N ASP A 117 -7.84 -27.06 5.04
CA ASP A 117 -6.73 -26.58 5.87
C ASP A 117 -5.88 -25.56 5.10
N ALA A 118 -5.04 -24.80 5.82
CA ALA A 118 -4.16 -23.80 5.20
C ALA A 118 -3.11 -24.39 4.23
N GLY A 119 -2.84 -25.70 4.32
CA GLY A 119 -1.91 -26.42 3.44
C GLY A 119 -2.57 -27.09 2.24
N ASP A 120 -3.89 -27.08 2.14
CA ASP A 120 -4.57 -27.63 0.98
C ASP A 120 -4.32 -26.72 -0.25
N SER A 121 -4.35 -27.29 -1.47
CA SER A 121 -4.36 -26.50 -2.71
C SER A 121 -5.01 -27.28 -3.84
N LEU A 122 -5.59 -26.56 -4.82
CA LEU A 122 -5.91 -27.18 -6.11
C LEU A 122 -4.61 -27.38 -6.86
N THR A 123 -4.29 -28.61 -7.28
CA THR A 123 -3.08 -28.91 -8.03
C THR A 123 -3.39 -29.32 -9.47
N TRP A 124 -2.38 -29.19 -10.34
CA TRP A 124 -2.37 -29.75 -11.67
C TRP A 124 -2.15 -31.26 -11.60
N GLU A 125 -3.18 -32.04 -11.93
CA GLU A 125 -3.16 -33.50 -11.70
C GLU A 125 -2.90 -34.32 -12.96
N ASN A 126 -3.22 -33.75 -14.12
CA ASN A 126 -3.10 -34.37 -15.43
C ASN A 126 -3.11 -33.28 -16.51
N GLY A 127 -2.92 -33.70 -17.76
CA GLY A 127 -2.97 -32.83 -18.92
C GLY A 127 -4.37 -32.48 -19.42
N ARG A 128 -5.44 -32.94 -18.77
CA ARG A 128 -6.80 -32.82 -19.33
C ARG A 128 -7.22 -31.35 -19.44
N ILE A 129 -7.99 -31.07 -20.48
CA ILE A 129 -8.70 -29.80 -20.62
C ILE A 129 -9.61 -29.63 -19.40
N VAL A 130 -9.50 -28.47 -18.77
CA VAL A 130 -10.22 -28.14 -17.54
C VAL A 130 -10.74 -26.71 -17.66
N ARG A 131 -11.86 -26.43 -17.01
CA ARG A 131 -12.36 -25.07 -16.86
C ARG A 131 -12.57 -24.71 -15.40
N PHE A 132 -12.36 -23.43 -15.11
CA PHE A 132 -12.51 -22.84 -13.80
C PHE A 132 -13.57 -21.74 -13.81
N ARG A 133 -14.31 -21.61 -12.72
CA ARG A 133 -15.19 -20.49 -12.45
C ARG A 133 -15.12 -20.17 -10.97
N ALA A 134 -15.41 -18.94 -10.61
CA ALA A 134 -15.42 -18.53 -9.23
C ALA A 134 -16.60 -17.65 -8.88
N TRP A 135 -16.92 -17.60 -7.60
CA TRP A 135 -17.63 -16.48 -7.01
C TRP A 135 -16.83 -15.90 -5.84
N GLY A 136 -16.90 -14.60 -5.63
CA GLY A 136 -16.20 -13.86 -4.59
C GLY A 136 -17.16 -13.16 -3.63
N ARG A 137 -16.64 -12.79 -2.46
CA ARG A 137 -17.34 -12.05 -1.41
C ARG A 137 -16.40 -11.05 -0.77
N SER A 138 -16.84 -9.81 -0.63
CA SER A 138 -16.01 -8.74 -0.07
C SER A 138 -15.89 -8.79 1.46
N ASN A 139 -14.71 -8.48 1.97
CA ASN A 139 -14.37 -8.17 3.36
C ASN A 139 -14.09 -6.68 3.57
N LEU A 140 -14.71 -5.82 2.74
CA LEU A 140 -14.66 -4.38 2.90
C LEU A 140 -14.88 -3.97 4.36
N ALA A 141 -13.97 -3.13 4.87
CA ALA A 141 -13.89 -2.67 6.26
C ALA A 141 -14.02 -3.76 7.35
N GLY A 142 -13.58 -4.98 7.06
CA GLY A 142 -13.63 -6.09 8.01
C GLY A 142 -15.02 -6.69 8.21
N ALA A 143 -15.95 -6.49 7.27
CA ALA A 143 -17.33 -7.01 7.32
C ALA A 143 -17.43 -8.52 7.58
N LEU A 144 -16.43 -9.32 7.18
CA LEU A 144 -16.39 -10.77 7.41
C LEU A 144 -15.69 -11.14 8.72
N THR A 145 -14.96 -10.20 9.33
CA THR A 145 -14.17 -10.40 10.56
C THR A 145 -14.83 -9.83 11.82
N ALA A 146 -15.66 -8.78 11.70
CA ALA A 146 -16.24 -8.06 12.82
C ALA A 146 -17.34 -8.83 13.57
N ASN A 147 -17.85 -9.94 13.02
CA ASN A 147 -18.84 -10.83 13.65
C ASN A 147 -20.07 -10.09 14.24
N SER A 148 -20.55 -9.03 13.58
CA SER A 148 -21.72 -8.28 14.01
C SER A 148 -22.70 -8.07 12.87
N LYS A 149 -24.01 -8.04 13.17
CA LYS A 149 -25.05 -7.71 12.17
C LYS A 149 -24.83 -6.32 11.56
N GLY A 150 -24.39 -5.36 12.38
CA GLY A 150 -24.15 -3.98 11.96
C GLY A 150 -22.95 -3.81 11.03
N SER A 151 -22.09 -4.81 10.85
CA SER A 151 -20.95 -4.76 9.92
C SER A 151 -21.17 -5.60 8.66
N TYR A 152 -22.32 -6.27 8.53
CA TYR A 152 -22.53 -7.22 7.44
C TYR A 152 -22.90 -6.52 6.14
N TYR A 153 -21.92 -6.33 5.25
CA TYR A 153 -22.13 -5.82 3.89
C TYR A 153 -21.98 -6.95 2.85
N PRO A 154 -23.07 -7.45 2.24
CA PRO A 154 -23.01 -8.55 1.27
C PRO A 154 -22.76 -8.04 -0.16
N ASP A 155 -21.49 -7.88 -0.53
CA ASP A 155 -21.07 -7.68 -1.92
C ASP A 155 -20.46 -8.97 -2.47
N TYR A 156 -21.04 -9.44 -3.59
CA TYR A 156 -20.69 -10.70 -4.23
C TYR A 156 -20.29 -10.47 -5.68
N THR A 157 -19.31 -11.24 -6.12
CA THR A 157 -18.81 -11.22 -7.50
C THR A 157 -18.84 -12.62 -8.11
N ILE A 158 -18.93 -12.73 -9.44
CA ILE A 158 -18.82 -14.02 -10.15
C ILE A 158 -17.90 -13.89 -11.36
N SER A 159 -17.18 -14.96 -11.71
CA SER A 159 -16.47 -15.04 -12.99
C SER A 159 -17.30 -15.75 -14.06
N ASP A 160 -16.92 -15.59 -15.32
CA ASP A 160 -17.29 -16.55 -16.37
C ASP A 160 -16.39 -17.80 -16.29
N TRP A 161 -16.74 -18.84 -17.05
CA TRP A 161 -15.90 -20.04 -17.18
C TRP A 161 -14.64 -19.72 -17.98
N VAL A 162 -13.49 -20.06 -17.42
CA VAL A 162 -12.17 -19.94 -18.05
C VAL A 162 -11.69 -21.34 -18.37
N THR A 163 -11.58 -21.67 -19.66
CA THR A 163 -11.12 -22.99 -20.12
C THR A 163 -9.64 -22.94 -20.46
N VAL A 164 -8.90 -23.94 -19.99
CA VAL A 164 -7.48 -24.11 -20.28
C VAL A 164 -7.18 -25.54 -20.73
N SER A 165 -6.24 -25.67 -21.65
CA SER A 165 -5.94 -26.94 -22.34
C SER A 165 -4.85 -27.76 -21.65
N GLY A 166 -4.83 -27.75 -20.31
CA GLY A 166 -3.82 -28.41 -19.48
C GLY A 166 -3.23 -27.46 -18.43
N PRO A 167 -2.12 -27.85 -17.78
CA PRO A 167 -1.46 -27.01 -16.78
C PRO A 167 -1.03 -25.65 -17.33
N THR A 168 -1.42 -24.57 -16.65
CA THR A 168 -1.02 -23.19 -16.98
C THR A 168 -0.49 -22.47 -15.76
N LYS A 169 0.42 -21.51 -15.99
CA LYS A 169 1.08 -20.74 -14.92
C LYS A 169 0.09 -19.97 -14.03
N SER A 170 -0.97 -19.43 -14.62
CA SER A 170 -2.07 -18.77 -13.90
C SER A 170 -3.38 -18.89 -14.67
N ILE A 171 -4.49 -18.84 -13.93
CA ILE A 171 -5.86 -18.79 -14.45
C ILE A 171 -6.39 -17.35 -14.27
N PRO A 172 -6.60 -16.59 -15.36
CA PRO A 172 -7.14 -15.24 -15.27
C PRO A 172 -8.64 -15.32 -14.98
N LEU A 173 -9.07 -14.92 -13.78
CA LEU A 173 -10.50 -14.87 -13.41
C LEU A 173 -10.99 -13.45 -13.45
N THR A 174 -11.81 -13.10 -14.43
CA THR A 174 -12.46 -11.79 -14.46
C THR A 174 -13.79 -11.85 -13.73
N MET A 175 -13.86 -11.19 -12.56
CA MET A 175 -14.96 -11.18 -11.62
C MET A 175 -15.90 -9.98 -11.89
N ARG A 176 -17.22 -10.16 -11.81
CA ARG A 176 -18.23 -9.12 -12.01
C ARG A 176 -19.12 -9.01 -10.78
N HIS A 177 -19.43 -7.79 -10.34
CA HIS A 177 -20.41 -7.60 -9.27
C HIS A 177 -21.79 -8.06 -9.73
N VAL A 178 -22.47 -8.85 -8.90
CA VAL A 178 -23.81 -9.40 -9.21
C VAL A 178 -24.94 -8.68 -8.49
N THR A 179 -24.63 -7.68 -7.68
CA THR A 179 -25.58 -6.78 -7.01
C THR A 179 -25.49 -5.38 -7.58
N CYS A 180 -26.52 -4.57 -7.37
CA CYS A 180 -26.45 -3.12 -7.43
C CYS A 180 -26.06 -2.59 -6.04
N ARG A 181 -25.17 -1.61 -5.98
CA ARG A 181 -24.70 -1.02 -4.72
C ARG A 181 -25.24 0.40 -4.58
N ILE A 182 -25.74 0.74 -3.40
CA ILE A 182 -26.13 2.11 -3.05
C ILE A 182 -25.33 2.49 -1.81
N GLY A 183 -24.54 3.56 -1.93
CA GLY A 183 -23.71 4.12 -0.88
C GLY A 183 -24.14 5.51 -0.48
N LEU A 184 -23.96 5.84 0.79
CA LEU A 184 -24.08 7.16 1.38
C LEU A 184 -22.76 7.49 2.08
N THR A 185 -22.11 8.58 1.69
CA THR A 185 -20.89 9.07 2.34
C THR A 185 -21.13 10.45 2.96
N CYS A 186 -20.49 10.72 4.10
CA CYS A 186 -20.68 11.98 4.79
C CYS A 186 -19.76 13.08 4.22
N LYS A 187 -20.25 14.33 4.19
CA LYS A 187 -19.38 15.49 4.00
C LYS A 187 -18.50 15.70 5.21
N ALA A 188 -17.35 16.36 5.00
CA ALA A 188 -16.44 16.70 6.09
C ALA A 188 -17.16 17.40 7.25
N GLY A 189 -16.89 16.96 8.48
CA GLY A 189 -17.54 17.47 9.69
C GLY A 189 -18.85 16.77 10.08
N ASN A 190 -19.31 15.78 9.31
CA ASN A 190 -20.47 14.94 9.63
C ASN A 190 -20.04 13.47 9.84
N GLU A 191 -20.77 12.74 10.67
CA GLU A 191 -20.72 11.26 10.77
C GLU A 191 -22.13 10.67 10.65
N PHE A 192 -22.26 9.42 10.20
CA PHE A 192 -23.57 8.76 10.12
C PHE A 192 -23.86 7.94 11.39
N GLY A 193 -25.10 8.02 11.87
CA GLY A 193 -25.64 7.07 12.84
C GLY A 193 -26.38 5.90 12.19
N SER A 194 -27.22 6.17 11.20
CA SER A 194 -27.92 5.14 10.42
C SER A 194 -28.53 5.71 9.14
N ALA A 195 -28.97 4.84 8.25
CA ALA A 195 -29.75 5.21 7.07
C ALA A 195 -30.80 4.15 6.75
N THR A 196 -31.96 4.56 6.23
CA THR A 196 -33.02 3.66 5.77
C THR A 196 -33.75 4.22 4.56
N ILE A 197 -34.43 3.35 3.80
CA ILE A 197 -35.43 3.77 2.82
C ILE A 197 -36.73 4.05 3.59
N CYS A 198 -37.41 5.16 3.28
CA CYS A 198 -38.68 5.54 3.90
C CYS A 198 -39.80 4.59 3.48
N THR A 199 -40.43 3.95 4.46
CA THR A 199 -41.57 3.02 4.28
C THR A 199 -42.82 3.41 5.07
N ASP A 200 -42.78 4.54 5.78
CA ASP A 200 -43.89 5.03 6.60
C ASP A 200 -44.61 6.18 5.89
N LEU A 201 -45.94 6.24 5.97
CA LEU A 201 -46.75 7.27 5.30
C LEU A 201 -46.36 8.68 5.74
N GLU A 202 -46.03 8.86 7.02
CA GLU A 202 -45.63 10.15 7.58
C GLU A 202 -44.36 10.70 6.93
N ASP A 203 -43.44 9.84 6.48
CA ASP A 203 -42.22 10.28 5.78
C ASP A 203 -42.52 10.91 4.42
N TYR A 204 -43.65 10.57 3.79
CA TYR A 204 -44.10 11.12 2.49
C TYR A 204 -45.02 12.32 2.65
N ARG A 205 -45.52 12.55 3.88
CA ARG A 205 -46.33 13.72 4.23
C ARG A 205 -45.48 14.90 4.68
N ARG A 206 -44.25 14.69 5.13
CA ARG A 206 -43.31 15.76 5.51
C ARG A 206 -42.75 16.49 4.30
N GLU A 207 -42.49 17.79 4.46
CA GLU A 207 -41.62 18.51 3.52
C GLU A 207 -40.23 17.88 3.56
N ASP A 208 -39.57 17.80 2.40
CA ASP A 208 -38.18 17.35 2.34
C ASP A 208 -37.34 18.35 3.15
N ASN A 209 -36.70 17.91 4.24
CA ASN A 209 -35.86 18.77 5.07
C ASN A 209 -34.44 18.90 4.49
N ALA A 210 -34.36 18.83 3.16
CA ALA A 210 -33.15 19.00 2.40
C ALA A 210 -32.55 20.41 2.53
N ASP A 211 -33.24 21.39 3.15
CA ASP A 211 -32.81 22.80 3.11
C ASP A 211 -32.80 23.57 4.44
N THR A 212 -33.71 23.35 5.41
CA THR A 212 -33.62 23.97 6.77
C THR A 212 -34.28 23.13 7.89
N LYS A 213 -33.82 23.27 9.14
CA LYS A 213 -34.43 22.68 10.37
C LYS A 213 -35.92 23.02 10.59
N ALA A 214 -36.41 24.13 10.03
CA ALA A 214 -37.81 24.54 10.15
C ALA A 214 -38.78 23.56 9.45
N HIS A 215 -38.29 22.73 8.53
CA HIS A 215 -39.09 21.73 7.80
C HIS A 215 -39.18 20.37 8.51
N ASP A 216 -38.41 20.13 9.58
CA ASP A 216 -38.40 18.84 10.30
C ASP A 216 -39.80 18.43 10.82
N GLU A 217 -40.64 19.43 11.11
CA GLU A 217 -42.02 19.29 11.60
C GLU A 217 -43.08 19.80 10.60
N ALA A 218 -42.68 20.29 9.42
CA ALA A 218 -43.60 20.85 8.43
C ALA A 218 -44.21 19.75 7.54
N GLU A 219 -45.54 19.74 7.42
CA GLU A 219 -46.24 18.90 6.45
C GLU A 219 -46.18 19.51 5.05
N SER A 220 -45.86 18.69 4.05
CA SER A 220 -45.94 19.05 2.64
C SER A 220 -47.38 19.37 2.23
N ASN A 221 -47.53 20.20 1.21
CA ASN A 221 -48.85 20.48 0.60
C ASN A 221 -49.50 19.27 -0.11
N LYS A 222 -48.93 18.06 0.02
CA LYS A 222 -49.47 16.83 -0.57
C LYS A 222 -50.67 16.34 0.24
N SER A 223 -51.76 16.02 -0.45
CA SER A 223 -52.88 15.31 0.18
C SER A 223 -52.44 13.91 0.66
N GLU A 224 -53.11 13.37 1.69
CA GLU A 224 -52.88 12.00 2.17
C GLU A 224 -52.94 10.97 1.04
N GLY A 225 -53.90 11.13 0.12
CA GLY A 225 -54.03 10.26 -1.06
C GLY A 225 -52.90 10.37 -2.08
N GLN A 226 -52.17 11.50 -2.12
CA GLN A 226 -50.96 11.63 -2.95
C GLN A 226 -49.75 10.99 -2.27
N ALA A 227 -49.54 11.26 -0.98
CA ALA A 227 -48.47 10.65 -0.19
C ALA A 227 -48.59 9.11 -0.17
N GLN A 228 -49.82 8.58 -0.03
CA GLN A 228 -50.08 7.15 -0.07
C GLN A 228 -49.73 6.53 -1.43
N LYS A 229 -50.05 7.21 -2.55
CA LYS A 229 -49.69 6.71 -3.89
C LYS A 229 -48.18 6.65 -4.11
N GLU A 230 -47.44 7.66 -3.64
CA GLU A 230 -45.97 7.65 -3.71
C GLU A 230 -45.39 6.52 -2.85
N LEU A 231 -45.86 6.39 -1.60
CA LEU A 231 -45.48 5.29 -0.72
C LEU A 231 -45.78 3.92 -1.33
N ASP A 232 -46.98 3.71 -1.87
CA ASP A 232 -47.39 2.46 -2.50
C ASP A 232 -46.48 2.09 -3.68
N SER A 233 -46.05 3.09 -4.47
CA SER A 233 -45.11 2.89 -5.59
C SER A 233 -43.72 2.46 -5.11
N VAL A 234 -43.23 3.04 -4.01
CA VAL A 234 -41.95 2.65 -3.41
C VAL A 234 -42.04 1.28 -2.76
N LEU A 235 -43.12 1.00 -2.02
CA LEU A 235 -43.38 -0.29 -1.39
C LEU A 235 -43.53 -1.42 -2.43
N ALA A 236 -44.07 -1.14 -3.61
CA ALA A 236 -44.16 -2.14 -4.69
C ALA A 236 -42.77 -2.68 -5.11
N VAL A 237 -41.74 -1.83 -5.05
CA VAL A 237 -40.35 -2.18 -5.38
C VAL A 237 -39.61 -2.69 -4.14
N TYR A 238 -39.70 -1.98 -3.02
CA TYR A 238 -39.05 -2.32 -1.75
C TYR A 238 -39.44 -3.72 -1.26
N ASN A 239 -40.71 -4.10 -1.40
CA ASN A 239 -41.18 -5.43 -0.99
C ASN A 239 -40.61 -6.59 -1.83
N LYS A 240 -40.02 -6.29 -3.00
CA LYS A 240 -39.32 -7.25 -3.87
C LYS A 240 -37.81 -7.28 -3.63
N MET A 241 -37.24 -6.26 -2.99
CA MET A 241 -35.81 -6.21 -2.68
C MET A 241 -35.43 -7.27 -1.67
N CYS A 242 -34.33 -7.99 -1.89
CA CYS A 242 -33.90 -9.07 -1.02
C CYS A 242 -32.48 -8.81 -0.52
N MET A 243 -32.19 -9.08 0.76
CA MET A 243 -30.82 -9.08 1.25
C MET A 243 -30.03 -10.24 0.63
N PRO A 244 -28.94 -9.98 -0.11
CA PRO A 244 -28.10 -11.05 -0.66
C PRO A 244 -27.48 -11.90 0.45
N ALA A 245 -27.36 -13.19 0.19
CA ALA A 245 -26.99 -14.19 1.19
C ALA A 245 -25.89 -15.14 0.69
N GLY A 246 -25.56 -15.09 -0.60
CA GLY A 246 -24.59 -15.97 -1.24
C GLY A 246 -24.81 -16.07 -2.73
N VAL A 247 -24.13 -17.03 -3.33
CA VAL A 247 -24.29 -17.44 -4.72
C VAL A 247 -24.64 -18.93 -4.71
N ASP A 248 -25.64 -19.34 -5.48
CA ASP A 248 -25.98 -20.74 -5.64
C ASP A 248 -24.94 -21.43 -6.51
N ASP A 249 -24.15 -22.32 -5.90
CA ASP A 249 -23.08 -23.09 -6.55
C ASP A 249 -23.48 -23.77 -7.87
N LYS A 250 -24.77 -24.12 -8.05
CA LYS A 250 -25.26 -24.78 -9.27
C LYS A 250 -25.56 -23.81 -10.40
N THR A 251 -26.15 -22.67 -10.08
CA THR A 251 -26.67 -21.73 -11.08
C THR A 251 -25.78 -20.49 -11.25
N PHE A 252 -24.90 -20.22 -10.27
CA PHE A 252 -24.13 -18.99 -10.11
C PHE A 252 -25.00 -17.73 -10.07
N LEU A 253 -26.25 -17.89 -9.64
CA LEU A 253 -27.16 -16.79 -9.37
C LEU A 253 -27.15 -16.47 -7.89
N LEU A 254 -27.40 -15.20 -7.54
CA LEU A 254 -27.50 -14.77 -6.16
C LEU A 254 -28.58 -15.56 -5.39
N THR A 255 -28.37 -15.71 -4.09
CA THR A 255 -29.37 -16.19 -3.15
C THR A 255 -29.72 -15.09 -2.15
N ALA A 256 -30.90 -15.22 -1.53
CA ALA A 256 -31.37 -14.36 -0.47
C ALA A 256 -31.54 -15.15 0.84
N MET A 257 -31.77 -14.44 1.96
CA MET A 257 -32.03 -15.07 3.26
C MET A 257 -33.39 -14.70 3.82
N THR A 258 -34.00 -15.63 4.55
CA THR A 258 -35.25 -15.36 5.28
C THR A 258 -35.02 -14.43 6.46
N LYS A 259 -36.06 -13.72 6.90
CA LYS A 259 -36.04 -12.89 8.12
C LYS A 259 -35.62 -13.72 9.34
N ALA A 260 -36.22 -14.91 9.50
CA ALA A 260 -35.88 -15.83 10.59
C ALA A 260 -34.39 -16.21 10.60
N ARG A 261 -33.79 -16.42 9.42
CA ARG A 261 -32.36 -16.71 9.30
C ARG A 261 -31.51 -15.48 9.66
N TYR A 262 -31.85 -14.30 9.15
CA TYR A 262 -31.18 -13.06 9.50
C TYR A 262 -31.24 -12.77 11.01
N ASP A 263 -32.38 -12.98 11.64
CA ASP A 263 -32.61 -12.77 13.07
C ASP A 263 -31.86 -13.78 13.94
N GLY A 264 -31.82 -15.05 13.54
CA GLY A 264 -31.13 -16.12 14.25
C GLY A 264 -29.61 -16.18 14.05
N THR A 265 -29.06 -15.48 13.05
CA THR A 265 -27.63 -15.54 12.74
C THR A 265 -26.81 -14.63 13.65
N THR A 266 -25.76 -15.19 14.26
CA THR A 266 -24.80 -14.46 15.11
C THR A 266 -23.46 -14.16 14.40
N SER A 267 -23.13 -14.88 13.33
CA SER A 267 -21.96 -14.61 12.48
C SER A 267 -22.30 -14.87 11.02
N PHE A 268 -22.00 -13.90 10.16
CA PHE A 268 -22.19 -14.02 8.71
C PHE A 268 -20.97 -14.58 7.99
N LYS A 269 -19.89 -14.94 8.70
CA LYS A 269 -18.62 -15.37 8.10
C LYS A 269 -18.74 -16.70 7.36
N ASP A 270 -19.49 -17.65 7.91
CA ASP A 270 -19.61 -19.05 7.45
C ASP A 270 -21.02 -19.39 6.98
N PHE A 271 -21.76 -18.36 6.59
CA PHE A 271 -23.19 -18.46 6.33
C PHE A 271 -23.53 -19.45 5.18
N GLU A 272 -22.61 -19.66 4.25
CA GLU A 272 -22.71 -20.63 3.15
C GLU A 272 -22.57 -22.10 3.58
N LYS A 273 -22.15 -22.41 4.81
CA LYS A 273 -22.09 -23.80 5.32
C LYS A 273 -23.46 -24.40 5.63
N ASP A 274 -24.48 -23.56 5.80
CA ASP A 274 -25.81 -23.97 6.23
C ASP A 274 -26.87 -23.33 5.35
N ALA A 275 -27.57 -24.19 4.59
CA ALA A 275 -28.60 -23.78 3.65
C ALA A 275 -29.96 -23.43 4.32
N THR A 276 -30.06 -23.54 5.64
CA THR A 276 -31.29 -23.23 6.38
C THR A 276 -31.68 -21.77 6.20
N GLY A 277 -32.86 -21.54 5.64
CA GLY A 277 -33.40 -20.19 5.41
C GLY A 277 -32.75 -19.43 4.25
N ILE A 278 -32.09 -20.14 3.33
CA ILE A 278 -31.66 -19.60 2.03
C ILE A 278 -32.82 -19.70 1.03
N VAL A 279 -33.03 -18.64 0.25
CA VAL A 279 -34.03 -18.57 -0.81
C VAL A 279 -33.33 -18.37 -2.14
N LYS A 280 -33.59 -19.25 -3.10
CA LYS A 280 -33.05 -19.15 -4.46
C LYS A 280 -33.92 -18.26 -5.33
N ILE A 281 -33.31 -17.72 -6.39
CA ILE A 281 -34.04 -16.97 -7.41
C ILE A 281 -35.18 -17.81 -7.99
N GLY A 282 -36.38 -17.23 -8.05
CA GLY A 282 -37.59 -17.86 -8.58
C GLY A 282 -38.23 -18.93 -7.69
N GLU A 283 -37.70 -19.17 -6.49
CA GLU A 283 -38.26 -20.15 -5.55
C GLU A 283 -39.56 -19.67 -4.90
N LYS A 284 -39.65 -18.36 -4.62
CA LYS A 284 -40.80 -17.71 -3.97
C LYS A 284 -41.46 -16.72 -4.90
N ASP A 285 -42.78 -16.61 -4.80
CA ASP A 285 -43.53 -15.52 -5.43
C ASP A 285 -43.28 -14.19 -4.70
N SER A 286 -43.71 -13.09 -5.32
CA SER A 286 -43.51 -11.74 -4.78
C SER A 286 -44.16 -11.54 -3.39
N ALA A 287 -45.27 -12.24 -3.10
CA ALA A 287 -45.97 -12.14 -1.82
C ALA A 287 -45.22 -12.85 -0.69
N ALA A 288 -44.71 -14.05 -0.94
CA ALA A 288 -43.90 -14.83 -0.02
C ALA A 288 -42.52 -14.18 0.18
N ILE A 289 -41.95 -13.55 -0.85
CA ILE A 289 -40.77 -12.69 -0.68
C ILE A 289 -41.11 -11.58 0.31
N ARG A 290 -42.22 -10.84 0.13
CA ARG A 290 -42.65 -9.75 1.00
C ARG A 290 -42.71 -10.15 2.48
N THR A 291 -43.28 -11.31 2.78
CA THR A 291 -43.51 -11.77 4.16
C THR A 291 -42.28 -12.43 4.79
N ASP A 292 -41.52 -13.22 4.03
CA ASP A 292 -40.57 -14.18 4.62
C ASP A 292 -39.09 -13.80 4.41
N VAL A 293 -38.78 -12.98 3.42
CA VAL A 293 -37.39 -12.66 3.02
C VAL A 293 -36.92 -11.35 3.64
N GLN A 294 -35.66 -11.33 4.08
CA GLN A 294 -35.02 -10.16 4.68
C GLN A 294 -34.80 -9.06 3.62
N ARG A 295 -35.05 -7.81 4.00
CA ARG A 295 -34.78 -6.64 3.15
C ARG A 295 -33.32 -6.20 3.27
N PRO A 296 -32.73 -5.61 2.21
CA PRO A 296 -31.45 -4.93 2.31
C PRO A 296 -31.48 -3.89 3.43
N VAL A 297 -30.39 -3.77 4.17
CA VAL A 297 -30.19 -2.73 5.18
C VAL A 297 -28.92 -1.96 4.82
N PHE A 298 -28.91 -0.67 5.12
CA PHE A 298 -27.66 0.07 5.12
C PHE A 298 -26.87 -0.31 6.36
N ASN A 299 -25.63 -0.75 6.17
CA ASN A 299 -24.72 -1.03 7.26
C ASN A 299 -23.52 -0.08 7.23
N PRO A 300 -23.04 0.37 8.41
CA PRO A 300 -21.78 1.12 8.50
C PRO A 300 -20.62 0.27 7.98
N ASN A 301 -19.82 0.88 7.13
CA ASN A 301 -18.56 0.33 6.67
C ASN A 301 -17.42 0.84 7.56
N ASP A 302 -17.31 2.14 7.78
CA ASP A 302 -16.22 2.78 8.54
C ASP A 302 -16.66 4.00 9.37
N GLY A 303 -17.96 4.15 9.63
CA GLY A 303 -18.56 5.31 10.31
C GLY A 303 -18.77 6.54 9.41
N ARG A 304 -18.13 6.58 8.23
CA ARG A 304 -18.26 7.66 7.23
C ARG A 304 -18.99 7.21 5.96
N LEU A 305 -19.09 5.91 5.75
CA LEU A 305 -19.75 5.28 4.62
C LEU A 305 -20.80 4.25 5.10
N TYR A 306 -22.01 4.37 4.58
CA TYR A 306 -23.08 3.40 4.74
C TYR A 306 -23.44 2.81 3.38
N MET A 307 -23.52 1.49 3.31
CA MET A 307 -23.78 0.79 2.04
C MET A 307 -24.89 -0.25 2.16
N MET A 308 -25.63 -0.42 1.06
CA MET A 308 -26.50 -1.55 0.84
C MET A 308 -26.21 -2.21 -0.51
N SER A 309 -26.44 -3.51 -0.58
CA SER A 309 -26.39 -4.29 -1.81
C SER A 309 -27.78 -4.82 -2.12
N VAL A 310 -28.25 -4.55 -3.34
CA VAL A 310 -29.59 -4.95 -3.80
C VAL A 310 -29.45 -5.84 -5.03
N PRO A 311 -29.98 -7.07 -5.01
CA PRO A 311 -30.03 -7.94 -6.17
C PRO A 311 -31.13 -7.48 -7.15
N PHE A 312 -31.12 -8.07 -8.35
CA PHE A 312 -32.29 -8.06 -9.24
C PHE A 312 -33.51 -8.72 -8.58
N ASP A 313 -34.69 -8.62 -9.19
CA ASP A 313 -35.90 -9.23 -8.66
C ASP A 313 -35.73 -10.76 -8.54
N MET A 314 -35.85 -11.26 -7.31
CA MET A 314 -35.64 -12.66 -6.96
C MET A 314 -36.91 -13.51 -7.04
N SER A 315 -38.06 -12.89 -7.29
CA SER A 315 -39.37 -13.56 -7.32
C SER A 315 -39.54 -14.48 -8.51
N SER A 316 -40.49 -15.40 -8.44
CA SER A 316 -40.85 -16.27 -9.57
C SER A 316 -41.43 -15.50 -10.76
N GLU A 317 -42.10 -14.36 -10.51
CA GLU A 317 -42.71 -13.53 -11.56
C GLU A 317 -41.72 -12.58 -12.23
N GLY A 318 -40.74 -12.08 -11.47
CA GLY A 318 -39.78 -11.06 -11.91
C GLY A 318 -38.34 -11.55 -12.05
N LYS A 319 -38.06 -12.85 -11.89
CA LYS A 319 -36.69 -13.41 -11.82
C LYS A 319 -35.70 -12.76 -12.79
N GLY A 320 -34.68 -12.11 -12.26
CA GLY A 320 -33.58 -11.53 -13.04
C GLY A 320 -33.88 -10.18 -13.67
N HIS A 321 -35.10 -9.65 -13.55
CA HIS A 321 -35.42 -8.30 -14.01
C HIS A 321 -34.86 -7.24 -13.06
N GLU A 322 -34.45 -6.11 -13.64
CA GLU A 322 -34.00 -4.94 -12.89
C GLU A 322 -35.14 -4.36 -12.06
N LEU A 323 -34.81 -3.92 -10.84
CA LEU A 323 -35.73 -3.17 -9.98
C LEU A 323 -35.51 -1.68 -10.26
N VAL A 324 -36.57 -0.88 -10.33
CA VAL A 324 -36.45 0.57 -10.52
C VAL A 324 -37.09 1.25 -9.32
N LEU A 325 -36.27 1.87 -8.47
CA LEU A 325 -36.78 2.74 -7.42
C LEU A 325 -37.38 4.00 -8.06
N PRO A 326 -38.64 4.36 -7.81
CA PRO A 326 -39.25 5.54 -8.43
C PRO A 326 -38.58 6.83 -7.94
N ALA A 327 -38.69 7.93 -8.71
CA ALA A 327 -38.07 9.21 -8.35
C ALA A 327 -38.54 9.78 -7.00
N CYS A 328 -39.74 9.40 -6.54
CA CYS A 328 -40.26 9.78 -5.22
C CYS A 328 -39.66 8.97 -4.05
N THR A 329 -38.74 8.02 -4.30
CA THR A 329 -38.10 7.24 -3.24
C THR A 329 -37.35 8.17 -2.30
N ARG A 330 -37.70 8.10 -1.01
CA ARG A 330 -37.10 8.89 0.06
C ARG A 330 -36.14 8.06 0.91
N PHE A 331 -35.02 8.67 1.30
CA PHE A 331 -34.05 8.10 2.23
C PHE A 331 -34.07 8.90 3.52
N LYS A 332 -34.11 8.19 4.65
CA LYS A 332 -33.99 8.75 6.00
C LYS A 332 -32.57 8.51 6.50
N VAL A 333 -31.86 9.56 6.85
CA VAL A 333 -30.47 9.52 7.31
C VAL A 333 -30.36 10.18 8.68
N TRP A 334 -29.60 9.56 9.58
CA TRP A 334 -29.25 10.14 10.88
C TRP A 334 -27.79 10.58 10.79
N LEU A 335 -27.55 11.87 10.94
CA LEU A 335 -26.23 12.47 10.93
C LEU A 335 -25.84 12.89 12.36
N TYR A 336 -24.55 13.09 12.57
CA TYR A 336 -23.98 13.72 13.75
C TYR A 336 -23.01 14.81 13.30
N ASP A 337 -23.17 16.02 13.81
CA ASP A 337 -22.15 17.06 13.72
C ASP A 337 -21.02 16.77 14.73
N VAL A 338 -19.83 16.46 14.23
CA VAL A 338 -18.65 16.15 15.08
C VAL A 338 -17.87 17.40 15.50
N ASN A 339 -18.22 18.58 14.99
CA ASN A 339 -17.49 19.82 15.22
C ASN A 339 -18.18 20.81 16.19
N ASN A 340 -19.30 20.42 16.82
CA ASN A 340 -20.10 21.30 17.69
C ASN A 340 -20.55 22.62 17.01
N GLY A 341 -20.69 22.63 15.68
CA GLY A 341 -21.05 23.82 14.90
C GLY A 341 -22.48 24.28 15.12
N ASP A 342 -23.44 23.34 15.22
CA ASP A 342 -24.87 23.67 15.15
C ASP A 342 -25.67 23.45 16.46
N ARG A 343 -25.06 22.98 17.57
CA ARG A 343 -25.71 22.96 18.92
C ARG A 343 -24.74 23.22 20.07
N HIS A 344 -24.78 24.43 20.62
CA HIS A 344 -24.15 24.75 21.89
C HIS A 344 -24.99 24.19 23.06
N THR A 345 -24.59 23.07 23.68
CA THR A 345 -25.08 22.71 25.02
C THR A 345 -23.94 22.67 26.02
N THR A 346 -24.00 23.57 26.99
CA THR A 346 -23.02 23.87 28.05
C THR A 346 -22.92 22.82 29.17
N THR A 347 -23.05 21.53 28.86
CA THR A 347 -22.83 20.45 29.83
C THR A 347 -22.23 19.25 29.11
N GLY A 348 -20.96 18.97 29.39
CA GLY A 348 -20.25 17.83 28.81
C GLY A 348 -20.86 16.50 29.21
N SER A 349 -21.72 15.97 28.33
CA SER A 349 -22.05 14.55 28.15
C SER A 349 -23.13 14.43 27.08
N THR A 350 -22.84 13.66 26.02
CA THR A 350 -23.75 13.17 24.95
C THR A 350 -24.43 14.23 24.06
N GLY A 351 -23.70 14.71 23.05
CA GLY A 351 -24.29 15.45 21.92
C GLY A 351 -24.96 14.49 20.93
N SER A 352 -26.19 14.05 21.21
CA SER A 352 -27.00 13.35 20.22
C SER A 352 -27.63 14.37 19.27
N GLU A 353 -27.37 14.27 17.97
CA GLU A 353 -28.45 14.55 17.01
C GLU A 353 -29.45 13.40 17.14
N SER A 354 -30.52 13.64 17.89
CA SER A 354 -31.69 12.77 17.95
C SER A 354 -32.61 12.94 16.73
N ASN A 355 -32.20 13.73 15.73
CA ASN A 355 -33.00 14.09 14.57
C ASN A 355 -32.48 13.37 13.31
N TYR A 356 -33.40 12.99 12.43
CA TYR A 356 -33.10 12.43 11.11
C TYR A 356 -33.44 13.43 10.01
N HIS A 357 -32.81 13.26 8.87
CA HIS A 357 -33.08 14.02 7.66
C HIS A 357 -33.61 13.11 6.55
N ILE A 358 -34.55 13.62 5.76
CA ILE A 358 -35.22 12.95 4.65
C ILE A 358 -34.91 13.72 3.37
N PHE A 359 -34.50 12.99 2.35
CA PHE A 359 -34.39 13.51 0.98
C PHE A 359 -34.96 12.50 -0.02
N ALA A 360 -35.55 12.99 -1.11
CA ALA A 360 -36.01 12.16 -2.22
C ALA A 360 -34.96 12.07 -3.34
N LEU A 361 -35.02 11.01 -4.15
CA LEU A 361 -34.22 10.90 -5.39
C LEU A 361 -34.48 12.08 -6.35
N SER A 362 -35.71 12.60 -6.38
CA SER A 362 -36.10 13.77 -7.15
C SER A 362 -35.37 15.06 -6.75
N ASP A 363 -34.89 15.13 -5.51
CA ASP A 363 -34.26 16.34 -4.95
C ASP A 363 -32.76 16.38 -5.25
N ILE A 364 -32.22 15.30 -5.80
CA ILE A 364 -30.83 15.22 -6.22
C ILE A 364 -30.69 15.95 -7.54
N MET A 365 -30.25 17.21 -7.44
CA MET A 365 -30.11 18.13 -8.55
C MET A 365 -28.64 18.30 -8.94
N LYS A 366 -28.37 18.36 -10.25
CA LYS A 366 -27.09 18.79 -10.82
C LYS A 366 -27.37 19.91 -11.82
N ASN A 367 -26.74 21.07 -11.64
CA ASN A 367 -26.95 22.26 -12.48
C ASN A 367 -28.44 22.61 -12.66
N GLY A 368 -29.24 22.49 -11.58
CA GLY A 368 -30.68 22.79 -11.60
C GLY A 368 -31.57 21.77 -12.31
N LYS A 369 -31.04 20.60 -12.69
CA LYS A 369 -31.82 19.49 -13.27
C LYS A 369 -31.77 18.26 -12.37
N ALA A 370 -32.90 17.56 -12.26
CA ALA A 370 -32.95 16.29 -11.53
C ALA A 370 -32.05 15.25 -12.21
N VAL A 371 -31.23 14.58 -11.41
CA VAL A 371 -30.27 13.56 -11.89
C VAL A 371 -30.98 12.23 -12.15
N TYR A 372 -32.03 11.93 -11.37
CA TYR A 372 -32.81 10.69 -11.48
C TYR A 372 -34.30 10.98 -11.76
N PRO A 373 -34.63 11.66 -12.87
CA PRO A 373 -36.01 12.09 -13.16
C PRO A 373 -36.98 10.92 -13.34
N ASN A 374 -36.47 9.75 -13.74
CA ASN A 374 -37.24 8.52 -13.92
C ASN A 374 -37.03 7.51 -12.79
N GLY A 375 -36.34 7.89 -11.72
CA GLY A 375 -35.93 6.98 -10.64
C GLY A 375 -34.55 6.35 -10.84
N LEU A 376 -34.22 5.42 -9.94
CA LEU A 376 -32.92 4.76 -9.84
C LEU A 376 -33.03 3.30 -10.26
N THR A 377 -32.44 2.94 -11.41
CA THR A 377 -32.43 1.56 -11.92
C THR A 377 -31.37 0.74 -11.19
N LEU A 378 -31.80 -0.30 -10.48
CA LEU A 378 -30.95 -1.19 -9.71
C LEU A 378 -30.49 -2.36 -10.60
N LYS A 379 -29.36 -2.14 -11.26
CA LYS A 379 -28.75 -3.09 -12.19
C LYS A 379 -27.52 -3.75 -11.55
N ALA A 380 -27.37 -5.05 -11.76
CA ALA A 380 -26.17 -5.77 -11.32
C ALA A 380 -24.91 -5.13 -11.93
N GLY A 381 -23.88 -4.93 -11.12
CA GLY A 381 -22.64 -4.26 -11.51
C GLY A 381 -22.65 -2.74 -11.30
N TYR A 382 -23.81 -2.11 -11.05
CA TYR A 382 -23.91 -0.67 -10.91
C TYR A 382 -23.68 -0.25 -9.45
N SER A 383 -23.07 0.93 -9.27
CA SER A 383 -22.87 1.57 -7.98
C SER A 383 -23.39 3.00 -8.02
N TYR A 384 -24.21 3.36 -7.05
CA TYR A 384 -24.68 4.72 -6.83
C TYR A 384 -24.13 5.22 -5.51
N LEU A 385 -23.46 6.37 -5.52
CA LEU A 385 -22.96 7.01 -4.31
C LEU A 385 -23.50 8.43 -4.18
N PHE A 386 -24.00 8.74 -3.01
CA PHE A 386 -24.47 10.07 -2.65
C PHE A 386 -23.61 10.63 -1.51
N ASN A 387 -23.07 11.82 -1.71
CA ASN A 387 -22.39 12.56 -0.65
C ASN A 387 -23.41 13.45 0.08
N VAL A 388 -23.60 13.17 1.37
CA VAL A 388 -24.64 13.74 2.22
C VAL A 388 -23.99 14.53 3.36
N GLY A 389 -24.39 15.77 3.56
CA GLY A 389 -23.91 16.53 4.71
C GLY A 389 -24.93 17.56 5.18
N TYR A 390 -24.98 17.76 6.49
CA TYR A 390 -25.74 18.81 7.14
C TYR A 390 -24.77 19.89 7.60
N HIS A 391 -25.03 21.14 7.25
CA HIS A 391 -24.21 22.28 7.66
C HIS A 391 -25.04 23.56 7.64
N TYR A 392 -24.94 24.40 8.68
CA TYR A 392 -25.68 25.66 8.80
C TYR A 392 -27.20 25.46 8.69
N ASP A 393 -27.71 24.50 9.44
CA ASP A 393 -29.10 24.07 9.41
C ASP A 393 -29.61 23.51 8.06
N LYS A 394 -28.73 23.25 7.09
CA LYS A 394 -29.11 22.82 5.74
C LYS A 394 -28.51 21.45 5.37
N LEU A 395 -29.36 20.52 4.95
CA LEU A 395 -28.91 19.26 4.34
C LEU A 395 -28.41 19.52 2.91
N THR A 396 -27.45 18.75 2.45
CA THR A 396 -26.94 18.87 1.07
C THR A 396 -26.62 17.49 0.55
N ILE A 397 -27.18 17.15 -0.61
CA ILE A 397 -26.96 15.87 -1.29
C ILE A 397 -26.37 16.16 -2.65
N THR A 398 -25.17 15.64 -2.90
CA THR A 398 -24.53 15.73 -4.22
C THR A 398 -24.25 14.33 -4.72
N PRO A 399 -24.66 13.98 -5.96
CA PRO A 399 -24.16 12.76 -6.57
C PRO A 399 -22.65 12.91 -6.72
N VAL A 400 -21.90 11.83 -6.47
CA VAL A 400 -20.46 11.84 -6.74
C VAL A 400 -20.29 11.67 -8.25
N ASP A 401 -19.77 12.70 -8.91
CA ASP A 401 -19.81 12.85 -10.36
C ASP A 401 -18.94 11.82 -11.10
N GLN A 402 -19.58 10.90 -11.83
CA GLN A 402 -19.24 10.49 -13.21
C GLN A 402 -20.28 9.46 -13.72
N PHE A 403 -21.29 9.93 -14.45
CA PHE A 403 -22.27 9.09 -15.16
C PHE A 403 -22.55 9.72 -16.54
N SER A 404 -21.89 9.22 -17.58
CA SER A 404 -22.35 9.29 -18.97
C SER A 404 -21.76 8.10 -19.73
N TRP A 405 -22.60 7.38 -20.48
CA TRP A 405 -22.24 6.21 -21.28
C TRP A 405 -21.88 6.55 -22.74
N ASP A 406 -22.02 7.81 -23.14
CA ASP A 406 -21.72 8.26 -24.51
C ASP A 406 -20.54 9.23 -24.51
N GLU A 407 -19.49 8.84 -25.25
CA GLU A 407 -18.31 9.60 -25.67
C GLU A 407 -17.54 10.37 -24.58
N GLN A 408 -16.43 9.77 -24.12
CA GLN A 408 -15.33 10.57 -23.59
C GLN A 408 -14.01 10.06 -24.15
N ASP A 409 -13.44 10.86 -25.04
CA ASP A 409 -12.01 10.85 -25.36
C ASP A 409 -11.21 10.84 -24.07
N GLN A 410 -10.07 10.14 -24.08
CA GLN A 410 -9.06 10.20 -23.02
C GLN A 410 -8.72 11.66 -22.71
N MET A 411 -9.34 12.22 -21.68
CA MET A 411 -8.88 13.49 -21.13
C MET A 411 -7.68 13.17 -20.25
N GLU A 412 -6.53 13.70 -20.65
CA GLU A 412 -5.35 13.83 -19.81
C GLU A 412 -5.78 14.28 -18.41
N GLN A 413 -5.31 13.55 -17.39
CA GLN A 413 -5.51 13.93 -15.99
C GLN A 413 -4.82 15.28 -15.75
N ASP A 414 -5.56 16.36 -15.88
CA ASP A 414 -5.15 17.66 -15.38
C ASP A 414 -5.43 17.66 -13.87
N GLY A 415 -4.43 17.23 -13.10
CA GLY A 415 -4.43 17.29 -11.64
C GLY A 415 -4.44 18.74 -11.18
N LYS A 416 -5.64 19.33 -11.12
CA LYS A 416 -5.81 20.65 -10.52
C LYS A 416 -5.87 20.51 -9.01
N ASP A 417 -4.73 20.84 -8.40
CA ASP A 417 -4.55 21.36 -7.05
C ASP A 417 -5.84 21.98 -6.48
N GLU A 418 -6.63 21.19 -5.73
CA GLU A 418 -7.57 21.76 -4.77
C GLU A 418 -6.80 22.14 -3.50
N ALA A 419 -6.20 23.33 -3.57
CA ALA A 419 -5.97 24.27 -2.48
C ALA A 419 -5.76 23.69 -1.07
N GLN A 420 -4.60 23.08 -0.81
CA GLN A 420 -4.00 23.24 0.51
C GLN A 420 -3.31 24.61 0.59
N VAL A 421 -3.62 25.36 1.64
CA VAL A 421 -2.95 26.62 1.97
C VAL A 421 -1.44 26.35 1.94
N LYS A 422 -0.70 27.07 1.08
CA LYS A 422 0.78 27.14 1.14
C LYS A 422 1.15 27.70 2.52
N THR A 423 1.19 26.83 3.51
CA THR A 423 1.73 27.14 4.83
C THR A 423 3.22 27.40 4.66
N ASP A 424 3.74 28.42 5.34
CA ASP A 424 5.15 28.77 5.27
C ASP A 424 6.04 27.57 5.63
N PHE A 425 7.30 27.52 5.21
CA PHE A 425 8.20 26.44 5.64
C PHE A 425 8.39 26.43 7.17
N ASP A 426 8.55 25.24 7.75
CA ASP A 426 8.89 25.09 9.17
C ASP A 426 10.38 24.77 9.32
N PHE A 427 11.15 25.73 9.86
CA PHE A 427 12.59 25.58 10.14
C PHE A 427 12.87 25.24 11.61
N THR A 428 11.85 25.18 12.48
CA THR A 428 12.04 25.09 13.92
C THR A 428 12.67 23.76 14.34
N TRP A 429 12.35 22.65 13.68
CA TRP A 429 12.97 21.35 13.92
C TRP A 429 14.49 21.39 13.66
N TRP A 430 14.90 22.12 12.62
CA TRP A 430 16.28 22.24 12.18
C TRP A 430 17.08 23.18 13.08
N THR A 431 16.56 24.38 13.35
CA THR A 431 17.24 25.36 14.22
C THR A 431 17.32 24.85 15.66
N LYS A 432 16.29 24.15 16.17
CA LYS A 432 16.30 23.55 17.50
C LYS A 432 17.39 22.47 17.64
N ALA A 433 17.60 21.64 16.63
CA ALA A 433 18.65 20.61 16.66
C ALA A 433 20.05 21.25 16.81
N TYR A 434 20.30 22.34 16.08
CA TYR A 434 21.52 23.12 16.21
C TYR A 434 21.68 23.76 17.60
N ARG A 435 20.62 24.39 18.12
CA ARG A 435 20.60 25.01 19.45
C ARG A 435 20.95 24.01 20.55
N GLU A 436 20.33 22.84 20.54
CA GLU A 436 20.56 21.81 21.56
C GLU A 436 21.97 21.20 21.49
N ALA A 437 22.49 20.97 20.27
CA ALA A 437 23.87 20.52 20.09
C ALA A 437 24.89 21.57 20.58
N ALA A 438 24.67 22.84 20.26
CA ALA A 438 25.53 23.94 20.69
C ALA A 438 25.57 24.08 22.21
N LYS A 439 24.42 24.01 22.90
CA LYS A 439 24.36 24.02 24.37
C LYS A 439 25.13 22.86 24.99
N THR A 440 25.03 21.68 24.39
CA THR A 440 25.75 20.49 24.86
C THR A 440 27.26 20.67 24.72
N ALA A 441 27.70 21.19 23.56
CA ALA A 441 29.10 21.43 23.28
C ALA A 441 29.72 22.49 24.22
N LEU A 442 29.00 23.58 24.50
CA LEU A 442 29.45 24.62 25.45
C LEU A 442 29.58 24.11 26.90
N LYS A 443 28.89 23.03 27.26
CA LYS A 443 29.03 22.37 28.58
C LYS A 443 30.15 21.32 28.62
N GLY A 444 30.91 21.17 27.54
CA GLY A 444 32.02 20.22 27.43
C GLY A 444 31.67 18.88 26.76
N GLY A 445 30.50 18.76 26.12
CA GLY A 445 30.16 17.63 25.26
C GLY A 445 30.60 17.83 23.80
N ASP A 446 30.22 16.91 22.92
CA ASP A 446 30.45 17.01 21.48
C ASP A 446 29.33 17.78 20.77
N PHE A 447 29.67 18.51 19.70
CA PHE A 447 28.69 19.16 18.84
C PHE A 447 28.16 18.16 17.79
N LEU A 448 27.00 17.57 18.07
CA LEU A 448 26.38 16.53 17.23
C LEU A 448 24.86 16.79 17.07
N PRO A 449 24.46 17.75 16.22
CA PRO A 449 23.05 17.94 15.89
C PRO A 449 22.45 16.68 15.25
N SER A 450 21.26 16.30 15.75
CA SER A 450 20.40 15.26 15.19
C SER A 450 19.08 15.90 14.80
N PHE A 451 18.76 15.80 13.52
CA PHE A 451 17.62 16.43 12.89
C PHE A 451 16.47 15.43 12.79
N SER A 452 15.29 15.75 13.31
CA SER A 452 14.13 14.85 13.25
C SER A 452 13.03 15.44 12.39
N ILE A 453 12.57 14.68 11.40
CA ILE A 453 11.47 14.98 10.50
C ILE A 453 10.28 14.10 10.90
N LYS A 454 9.17 14.72 11.29
CA LYS A 454 7.96 14.05 11.78
C LYS A 454 6.72 14.25 10.88
N ASN A 455 6.81 15.14 9.91
CA ASN A 455 5.69 15.45 9.01
C ASN A 455 6.19 15.95 7.64
N GLN A 456 5.24 16.06 6.70
CA GLN A 456 5.46 16.47 5.31
C GLN A 456 6.03 17.88 5.19
N ARG A 457 5.64 18.81 6.08
CA ARG A 457 6.12 20.20 6.06
C ARG A 457 7.62 20.26 6.37
N GLU A 458 8.05 19.53 7.40
CA GLU A 458 9.46 19.41 7.78
C GLU A 458 10.28 18.70 6.69
N PHE A 459 9.71 17.65 6.07
CA PHE A 459 10.34 16.94 4.95
C PHE A 459 10.56 17.85 3.73
N ARG A 460 9.55 18.65 3.36
CA ARG A 460 9.69 19.66 2.31
C ARG A 460 10.74 20.72 2.67
N THR A 461 10.74 21.21 3.91
CA THR A 461 11.80 22.13 4.38
C THR A 461 13.18 21.51 4.21
N PHE A 462 13.35 20.22 4.54
CA PHE A 462 14.62 19.50 4.37
C PHE A 462 15.09 19.49 2.90
N ILE A 463 14.20 19.19 1.94
CA ILE A 463 14.52 19.25 0.51
C ILE A 463 15.00 20.65 0.12
N HIS A 464 14.27 21.69 0.56
CA HIS A 464 14.62 23.08 0.25
C HIS A 464 15.94 23.53 0.89
N LEU A 465 16.26 23.06 2.11
CA LEU A 465 17.55 23.33 2.76
C LEU A 465 18.71 22.72 1.97
N VAL A 466 18.62 21.43 1.60
CA VAL A 466 19.68 20.76 0.83
C VAL A 466 19.86 21.40 -0.55
N ASN A 467 18.78 21.81 -1.20
CA ASN A 467 18.84 22.41 -2.53
C ASN A 467 19.14 23.92 -2.52
N GLY A 468 19.27 24.56 -1.35
CA GLY A 468 19.54 26.00 -1.24
C GLY A 468 18.38 26.88 -1.71
N THR A 469 17.14 26.40 -1.57
CA THR A 469 15.91 27.13 -1.92
C THR A 469 15.04 27.43 -0.69
N ALA A 470 15.60 27.25 0.51
CA ALA A 470 14.92 27.43 1.79
C ALA A 470 14.55 28.89 2.10
N ALA A 471 15.41 29.87 1.78
CA ALA A 471 15.22 31.26 2.14
C ALA A 471 14.91 32.13 0.92
N LYS A 472 14.05 33.15 1.09
CA LYS A 472 13.75 34.14 0.05
C LYS A 472 14.92 35.10 -0.16
N ARG A 473 15.74 35.32 0.88
CA ARG A 473 16.98 36.09 0.83
C ARG A 473 18.12 35.29 1.47
N MET A 474 19.24 35.19 0.76
CA MET A 474 20.43 34.44 1.17
C MET A 474 21.73 35.28 1.09
N SER A 475 21.63 36.56 0.78
CA SER A 475 22.76 37.50 0.66
C SER A 475 22.31 38.92 0.96
N GLY A 476 23.25 39.83 1.24
CA GLY A 476 22.96 41.24 1.51
C GLY A 476 22.78 41.59 3.00
N LEU A 477 23.16 40.66 3.89
CA LEU A 477 23.31 40.91 5.32
C LEU A 477 24.75 40.66 5.77
N LYS A 478 25.27 41.60 6.55
CA LYS A 478 26.56 41.49 7.22
C LYS A 478 26.39 41.59 8.73
N ARG A 479 27.01 40.66 9.47
CA ARG A 479 26.98 40.70 10.94
C ARG A 479 27.69 41.95 11.47
N GLY A 480 26.98 42.71 12.30
CA GLY A 480 27.46 43.90 12.99
C GLY A 480 27.94 43.59 14.41
N LYS A 481 27.80 44.55 15.32
CA LYS A 481 28.21 44.41 16.73
C LYS A 481 27.16 43.64 17.53
N VAL A 482 27.62 43.00 18.62
CA VAL A 482 26.74 42.41 19.63
C VAL A 482 25.81 43.47 20.19
N ARG A 483 24.53 43.13 20.39
CA ARG A 483 23.52 44.03 20.94
C ARG A 483 23.71 44.18 22.45
N LEU A 484 23.57 45.42 22.91
CA LEU A 484 23.65 45.78 24.33
C LEU A 484 22.30 46.36 24.77
N ASP A 485 21.91 46.10 26.02
CA ASP A 485 20.75 46.71 26.64
C ASP A 485 21.05 48.15 27.12
N GLU A 486 20.07 48.81 27.74
CA GLU A 486 20.20 50.18 28.27
C GLU A 486 21.28 50.32 29.36
N LYS A 487 21.77 49.22 29.94
CA LYS A 487 22.80 49.17 30.97
C LYS A 487 24.18 48.79 30.43
N ASN A 488 24.32 48.66 29.11
CA ASN A 488 25.50 48.11 28.43
C ASN A 488 25.78 46.63 28.72
N ASP A 489 24.78 45.86 29.14
CA ASP A 489 24.89 44.40 29.26
C ASP A 489 24.55 43.71 27.93
N THR A 490 25.24 42.61 27.61
CA THR A 490 25.02 41.85 26.37
C THR A 490 23.60 41.25 26.33
N ILE A 491 22.85 41.57 25.27
CA ILE A 491 21.54 40.96 25.01
C ILE A 491 21.73 39.54 24.47
N LYS A 492 21.07 38.59 25.14
CA LYS A 492 21.09 37.18 24.77
C LYS A 492 19.70 36.68 24.40
N ASP A 493 19.64 35.70 23.52
CA ASP A 493 18.40 35.00 23.18
C ASP A 493 17.93 34.08 24.32
N THR A 494 16.81 33.40 24.11
CA THR A 494 16.23 32.47 25.10
C THR A 494 17.13 31.29 25.47
N ASP A 495 18.13 31.00 24.64
CA ASP A 495 19.10 29.93 24.85
C ASP A 495 20.43 30.42 25.45
N GLY A 496 20.54 31.73 25.69
CA GLY A 496 21.72 32.37 26.27
C GLY A 496 22.81 32.70 25.24
N PHE A 497 22.51 32.67 23.95
CA PHE A 497 23.44 33.05 22.88
C PHE A 497 23.38 34.56 22.61
N GLU A 498 24.53 35.15 22.29
CA GLU A 498 24.63 36.58 21.98
C GLU A 498 23.85 36.92 20.71
N THR A 499 23.13 38.04 20.74
CA THR A 499 22.39 38.55 19.58
C THR A 499 23.13 39.71 18.93
N TYR A 500 22.97 39.88 17.61
CA TYR A 500 23.76 40.83 16.82
C TYR A 500 22.88 41.86 16.12
N TRP A 501 23.44 43.04 15.87
CA TRP A 501 22.90 43.94 14.85
C TRP A 501 23.30 43.41 13.47
N TRP A 502 22.35 43.32 12.55
CA TRP A 502 22.64 42.97 11.15
C TRP A 502 22.61 44.20 10.27
N ILE A 503 23.64 44.35 9.44
CA ILE A 503 23.80 45.49 8.54
C ILE A 503 23.27 45.08 7.16
N LEU A 504 22.25 45.80 6.67
CA LEU A 504 21.77 45.65 5.30
C LEU A 504 22.77 46.29 4.35
N GLU A 505 23.36 45.49 3.46
CA GLU A 505 24.36 45.98 2.53
C GLU A 505 23.73 46.92 1.50
N GLY A 506 24.28 48.13 1.37
CA GLY A 506 23.82 49.13 0.40
C GLY A 506 22.61 49.97 0.85
N GLU A 507 22.09 49.76 2.06
CA GLU A 507 21.03 50.60 2.64
C GLU A 507 21.57 51.49 3.77
N THR A 508 21.12 52.75 3.81
CA THR A 508 21.40 53.68 4.90
C THR A 508 20.14 54.08 5.64
N ASP A 509 20.27 54.36 6.93
CA ASP A 509 19.22 54.98 7.73
C ASP A 509 19.01 56.46 7.35
N GLU A 510 18.03 57.11 8.00
CA GLU A 510 17.67 58.51 7.79
C GLU A 510 18.83 59.49 8.07
N ASN A 511 19.87 59.04 8.76
CA ASN A 511 21.06 59.82 9.10
C ASN A 511 22.28 59.50 8.23
N GLY A 512 22.12 58.66 7.19
CA GLY A 512 23.18 58.26 6.28
C GLY A 512 24.15 57.19 6.81
N ASN A 513 23.85 56.56 7.95
CA ASN A 513 24.63 55.44 8.49
C ASN A 513 24.15 54.11 7.91
N PRO A 514 24.99 53.05 7.85
CA PRO A 514 24.55 51.73 7.40
C PRO A 514 23.33 51.24 8.22
N ARG A 515 22.26 50.86 7.52
CA ARG A 515 21.00 50.46 8.16
C ARG A 515 21.21 49.17 8.95
N GLN A 516 20.89 49.22 10.24
CA GLN A 516 20.94 48.07 11.15
C GLN A 516 19.54 47.55 11.43
N ILE A 517 19.40 46.24 11.49
CA ILE A 517 18.15 45.52 11.80
C ILE A 517 18.42 44.39 12.79
N THR A 518 17.37 43.93 13.48
CA THR A 518 17.44 42.73 14.35
C THR A 518 17.25 41.45 13.55
N MET A 519 17.51 40.30 14.19
CA MET A 519 17.23 38.97 13.64
C MET A 519 15.75 38.84 13.24
N GLU A 520 14.82 39.26 14.10
CA GLU A 520 13.39 39.15 13.86
C GLU A 520 12.93 39.99 12.66
N GLU A 521 13.51 41.19 12.50
CA GLU A 521 13.28 42.04 11.34
C GLU A 521 13.84 41.41 10.05
N ALA A 522 15.01 40.78 10.13
CA ALA A 522 15.60 40.06 9.01
C ALA A 522 14.81 38.79 8.64
N GLU A 523 14.33 38.01 9.61
CA GLU A 523 13.46 36.85 9.36
C GLU A 523 12.16 37.26 8.68
N ALA A 524 11.56 38.39 9.09
CA ALA A 524 10.39 38.96 8.42
C ALA A 524 10.67 39.38 6.95
N MET A 525 11.92 39.72 6.62
CA MET A 525 12.38 40.00 5.25
C MET A 525 12.66 38.73 4.42
N GLY A 526 12.60 37.55 5.04
CA GLY A 526 12.75 36.25 4.39
C GLY A 526 14.14 35.62 4.47
N TYR A 527 14.99 36.06 5.41
CA TYR A 527 16.21 35.35 5.81
C TYR A 527 15.87 34.22 6.81
N VAL A 528 16.75 33.22 6.95
CA VAL A 528 16.57 32.11 7.89
C VAL A 528 17.83 31.98 8.75
N PHE A 529 17.70 32.17 10.06
CA PHE A 529 18.83 32.18 11.00
C PHE A 529 19.03 30.84 11.71
N TYR A 530 20.27 30.58 12.10
CA TYR A 530 20.68 29.43 12.92
C TYR A 530 21.89 29.76 13.79
N PRO A 531 22.09 29.05 14.91
CA PRO A 531 23.31 29.22 15.69
C PRO A 531 24.45 28.44 15.02
N HIS A 532 25.55 29.13 14.76
CA HIS A 532 26.77 28.55 14.24
C HIS A 532 27.76 28.35 15.40
N PHE A 533 28.11 27.08 15.65
CA PHE A 533 29.05 26.70 16.70
C PHE A 533 30.50 26.74 16.19
N TYR A 534 31.39 27.30 17.00
CA TYR A 534 32.83 27.32 16.76
C TYR A 534 33.53 26.55 17.89
N PRO A 535 34.34 25.52 17.58
CA PRO A 535 35.08 24.77 18.60
C PRO A 535 36.12 25.64 19.32
N THR A 536 36.60 25.12 20.45
CA THR A 536 37.74 25.74 21.14
C THR A 536 38.98 25.66 20.26
N VAL A 537 39.62 26.80 20.05
CA VAL A 537 40.95 26.92 19.43
C VAL A 537 41.95 27.47 20.45
N SER A 538 43.24 27.44 20.12
CA SER A 538 44.32 27.86 21.04
C SER A 538 44.16 29.28 21.62
N THR A 539 43.45 30.16 20.91
CA THR A 539 43.27 31.57 21.25
C THR A 539 41.86 31.94 21.74
N GLN A 540 40.88 31.03 21.64
CA GLN A 540 39.48 31.34 21.91
C GLN A 540 38.72 30.10 22.38
N LYS A 541 37.93 30.25 23.45
CA LYS A 541 37.03 29.20 23.93
C LYS A 541 35.92 28.92 22.90
N ALA A 542 35.36 27.71 22.96
CA ALA A 542 34.18 27.37 22.19
C ALA A 542 33.08 28.42 22.41
N HIS A 543 32.47 28.85 21.32
CA HIS A 543 31.46 29.91 21.33
C HIS A 543 30.46 29.68 20.20
N VAL A 544 29.33 30.38 20.30
CA VAL A 544 28.22 30.30 19.34
C VAL A 544 27.96 31.71 18.87
N ILE A 545 27.78 31.86 17.55
CA ILE A 545 27.40 33.12 16.94
C ILE A 545 26.16 32.91 16.09
N GLU A 546 25.38 33.97 15.95
CA GLU A 546 24.23 34.00 15.07
C GLU A 546 24.70 34.06 13.61
N ASP A 547 24.12 33.22 12.76
CA ASP A 547 24.41 33.12 11.33
C ASP A 547 23.12 32.82 10.54
N TYR A 548 23.15 32.96 9.22
CA TYR A 548 21.98 32.73 8.38
C TYR A 548 22.29 31.87 7.16
N VAL A 549 21.25 31.22 6.63
CA VAL A 549 21.36 30.36 5.45
C VAL A 549 21.77 31.18 4.23
N THR A 550 22.99 30.95 3.74
CA THR A 550 23.57 31.66 2.57
C THR A 550 23.57 30.82 1.29
N GLY A 551 23.08 29.58 1.35
CA GLY A 551 22.99 28.68 0.21
C GLY A 551 22.58 27.25 0.60
N PRO A 552 22.82 26.27 -0.28
CA PRO A 552 22.62 24.85 0.00
C PRO A 552 23.26 24.43 1.33
N MET A 553 22.46 23.83 2.21
CA MET A 553 22.92 23.36 3.51
C MET A 553 23.63 22.03 3.35
N ASP A 554 24.91 21.98 3.78
CA ASP A 554 25.64 20.73 3.87
C ASP A 554 25.34 20.08 5.23
N PHE A 555 24.86 18.83 5.24
CA PHE A 555 24.68 18.04 6.47
C PHE A 555 25.99 17.32 6.82
N TYR A 556 27.11 18.02 6.61
CA TYR A 556 28.46 17.58 6.82
C TYR A 556 29.26 18.72 7.43
N ASP A 557 29.96 18.41 8.51
CA ASP A 557 30.86 19.33 9.17
C ASP A 557 32.30 19.11 8.72
N THR A 558 32.88 20.12 8.08
CA THR A 558 34.28 20.10 7.65
C THR A 558 35.27 20.19 8.81
N ASP A 559 34.92 20.85 9.90
CA ASP A 559 35.79 21.10 11.04
C ASP A 559 35.93 19.85 11.92
N PHE A 560 34.83 19.11 12.11
CA PHE A 560 34.84 17.86 12.88
C PHE A 560 34.94 16.61 12.00
N GLY A 561 34.80 16.75 10.68
CA GLY A 561 34.76 15.60 9.77
C GLY A 561 33.55 14.69 10.02
N ASN A 562 32.44 15.25 10.52
CA ASN A 562 31.27 14.48 10.95
C ASN A 562 30.10 14.65 9.97
N ARG A 563 29.40 13.55 9.68
CA ARG A 563 28.14 13.58 8.92
C ARG A 563 27.00 13.74 9.90
N TYR A 564 26.21 14.78 9.72
CA TYR A 564 25.05 14.99 10.55
C TYR A 564 23.92 14.06 10.18
N GLU A 565 23.15 13.72 11.20
CA GLU A 565 22.10 12.74 11.11
C GLU A 565 20.74 13.43 10.92
N VAL A 566 20.04 13.05 9.85
CA VAL A 566 18.66 13.39 9.56
C VAL A 566 17.82 12.12 9.73
N ARG A 567 16.84 12.15 10.64
CA ARG A 567 15.98 11.03 11.00
C ARG A 567 14.56 11.29 10.57
N LEU A 568 13.97 10.32 9.88
CA LEU A 568 12.53 10.21 9.80
C LEU A 568 12.02 9.54 11.08
N THR A 569 10.94 10.06 11.67
CA THR A 569 10.37 9.53 12.92
C THR A 569 8.93 9.04 12.81
N GLU A 570 8.31 9.23 11.65
CA GLU A 570 6.92 8.85 11.36
C GLU A 570 6.83 8.46 9.88
N ASP A 571 5.83 7.65 9.54
CA ASP A 571 5.48 7.39 8.14
C ASP A 571 4.86 8.66 7.53
N LEU A 572 5.22 8.97 6.29
CA LEU A 572 4.76 10.18 5.60
C LEU A 572 4.06 9.85 4.29
N ASP A 573 2.82 10.30 4.16
CA ASP A 573 2.13 10.37 2.87
C ASP A 573 2.38 11.74 2.24
N LEU A 574 3.00 11.76 1.06
CA LEU A 574 3.35 12.98 0.33
C LEU A 574 2.30 13.40 -0.69
N TYR A 575 1.13 12.74 -0.70
CA TYR A 575 -0.07 13.13 -1.43
C TYR A 575 0.15 13.34 -2.94
N ASP A 576 1.09 12.60 -3.54
CA ASP A 576 1.50 12.73 -4.95
C ASP A 576 1.97 14.14 -5.34
N TRP A 577 2.36 14.96 -4.35
CA TRP A 577 2.95 16.28 -4.60
C TRP A 577 4.17 16.14 -5.48
N GLU A 578 4.24 16.95 -6.54
CA GLU A 578 5.45 17.05 -7.33
C GLU A 578 6.55 17.74 -6.52
N LEU A 579 7.59 16.98 -6.17
CA LEU A 579 8.71 17.44 -5.34
C LEU A 579 10.04 17.40 -6.10
N PRO A 580 10.93 18.38 -5.88
CA PRO A 580 12.29 18.33 -6.41
C PRO A 580 13.11 17.28 -5.67
N SER A 581 14.10 16.70 -6.35
CA SER A 581 15.01 15.71 -5.75
C SER A 581 15.89 16.33 -4.66
N ILE A 582 16.36 15.52 -3.71
CA ILE A 582 17.33 15.97 -2.71
C ILE A 582 18.72 15.99 -3.36
N GLY A 583 19.39 17.15 -3.32
CA GLY A 583 20.72 17.32 -3.91
C GLY A 583 20.70 17.35 -5.45
N GLU A 584 19.81 18.13 -6.04
CA GLU A 584 19.65 18.25 -7.51
C GLU A 584 20.86 18.83 -8.25
N ASP A 585 21.70 19.60 -7.56
CA ASP A 585 22.92 20.18 -8.12
C ASP A 585 24.11 19.27 -7.82
N ASN A 586 24.75 18.76 -8.87
CA ASN A 586 25.91 17.87 -8.74
C ASN A 586 27.14 18.53 -8.06
N THR A 587 27.20 19.87 -8.03
CA THR A 587 28.23 20.63 -7.31
C THR A 587 27.90 20.79 -5.83
N LYS A 588 26.63 20.56 -5.47
CA LYS A 588 26.07 20.62 -4.11
C LYS A 588 25.27 19.35 -3.80
N PRO A 589 25.90 18.17 -3.87
CA PRO A 589 25.23 16.91 -3.61
C PRO A 589 24.83 16.81 -2.14
N PHE A 590 23.87 15.94 -1.83
CA PHE A 590 23.59 15.57 -0.44
C PHE A 590 24.82 14.89 0.18
N ARG A 591 25.28 15.44 1.31
CA ARG A 591 26.33 14.85 2.15
C ARG A 591 25.82 14.86 3.58
N GLY A 592 25.59 13.69 4.13
CA GLY A 592 24.96 13.52 5.43
C GLY A 592 24.54 12.08 5.66
N ASN A 593 23.84 11.83 6.76
CA ASN A 593 23.30 10.53 7.10
C ASN A 593 21.78 10.61 7.23
N PHE A 594 21.06 10.15 6.20
CA PHE A 594 19.62 10.04 6.22
C PHE A 594 19.21 8.66 6.78
N LYS A 595 18.55 8.65 7.94
CA LYS A 595 18.00 7.46 8.59
C LYS A 595 16.48 7.49 8.50
N GLY A 596 15.90 6.61 7.69
CA GLY A 596 14.46 6.44 7.58
C GLY A 596 13.82 5.78 8.81
N GLY A 597 14.60 5.16 9.71
CA GLY A 597 14.08 4.54 10.93
C GLY A 597 13.18 3.31 10.73
N GLY A 598 13.08 2.80 9.50
CA GLY A 598 12.13 1.77 9.08
C GLY A 598 10.78 2.34 8.64
N HIS A 599 10.62 3.66 8.65
CA HIS A 599 9.40 4.35 8.24
C HIS A 599 9.21 4.39 6.72
N THR A 600 7.97 4.62 6.31
CA THR A 600 7.55 4.60 4.92
C THR A 600 7.28 5.99 4.37
N LEU A 601 7.77 6.26 3.16
CA LEU A 601 7.33 7.37 2.32
C LEU A 601 6.30 6.84 1.31
N TYR A 602 5.05 7.27 1.46
CA TYR A 602 3.95 6.96 0.54
C TYR A 602 3.79 8.04 -0.52
N ASN A 603 3.32 7.64 -1.70
CA ASN A 603 2.85 8.57 -2.75
C ASN A 603 3.93 9.62 -3.13
N LEU A 604 5.16 9.14 -3.25
CA LEU A 604 6.34 9.95 -3.53
C LEU A 604 6.44 10.24 -5.04
N ASN A 605 6.16 11.48 -5.44
CA ASN A 605 6.23 11.94 -6.82
C ASN A 605 7.41 12.93 -7.01
N MET A 606 8.49 12.47 -7.65
CA MET A 606 9.71 13.25 -7.82
C MET A 606 9.84 13.75 -9.26
N THR A 607 10.06 15.04 -9.48
CA THR A 607 10.18 15.62 -10.84
C THR A 607 11.27 14.95 -11.67
N LYS A 608 12.40 14.56 -11.05
CA LYS A 608 13.49 13.84 -11.72
C LYS A 608 13.43 12.32 -11.55
N LYS A 609 12.38 11.76 -10.94
CA LYS A 609 12.24 10.32 -10.62
C LYS A 609 13.26 9.76 -9.60
N TYR A 610 13.97 10.62 -8.87
CA TYR A 610 14.93 10.21 -7.83
C TYR A 610 14.60 10.88 -6.51
N LEU A 611 14.61 10.14 -5.39
CA LEU A 611 14.52 10.78 -4.07
C LEU A 611 15.78 11.61 -3.80
N PHE A 612 16.97 11.03 -4.03
CA PHE A 612 18.26 11.73 -3.99
C PHE A 612 18.89 11.76 -5.39
N ASP A 613 19.13 12.93 -5.96
CA ASP A 613 19.74 13.00 -7.30
C ASP A 613 21.26 12.77 -7.20
N HIS A 614 21.96 13.66 -6.50
CA HIS A 614 23.40 13.55 -6.28
C HIS A 614 23.73 13.37 -4.80
N VAL A 615 24.48 12.31 -4.48
CA VAL A 615 24.98 12.02 -3.14
C VAL A 615 26.51 11.98 -3.15
N LYS A 616 27.16 12.57 -2.15
CA LYS A 616 28.62 12.50 -2.00
C LYS A 616 29.01 12.16 -0.58
N ASP A 617 29.68 11.01 -0.44
CA ASP A 617 30.03 10.41 0.84
C ASP A 617 28.84 10.26 1.83
N GLY A 618 27.62 10.15 1.31
CA GLY A 618 26.40 10.07 2.12
C GLY A 618 26.09 8.67 2.63
N ALA A 619 25.22 8.61 3.64
CA ALA A 619 24.58 7.39 4.09
C ALA A 619 23.05 7.54 4.00
N ILE A 620 22.35 6.55 3.46
CA ILE A 620 20.89 6.48 3.39
C ILE A 620 20.48 5.11 3.91
N THR A 621 19.77 5.06 5.02
CA THR A 621 19.51 3.79 5.71
C THR A 621 18.09 3.64 6.21
N ASN A 622 17.60 2.40 6.26
CA ASN A 622 16.38 1.97 6.94
C ASN A 622 15.14 2.74 6.46
N LEU A 623 14.84 2.68 5.17
CA LEU A 623 13.76 3.46 4.54
C LEU A 623 12.88 2.56 3.68
N ARG A 624 11.57 2.75 3.76
CA ARG A 624 10.61 2.16 2.83
C ARG A 624 10.05 3.23 1.91
N ILE A 625 9.92 2.90 0.62
CA ILE A 625 9.31 3.76 -0.39
C ILE A 625 8.21 2.95 -1.07
N GLU A 626 6.98 3.42 -0.90
CA GLU A 626 5.77 2.82 -1.47
C GLU A 626 5.03 3.88 -2.28
N SER A 627 5.37 4.00 -3.57
CA SER A 627 4.81 5.02 -4.45
C SER A 627 4.31 4.39 -5.74
N THR A 628 3.13 4.80 -6.21
CA THR A 628 2.58 4.47 -7.54
C THR A 628 3.33 5.15 -8.68
N HIS A 629 4.14 6.17 -8.37
CA HIS A 629 4.99 6.87 -9.33
C HIS A 629 6.34 6.17 -9.53
N ASP A 630 6.93 6.40 -10.70
CA ASP A 630 8.30 5.99 -11.01
C ASP A 630 9.28 6.75 -10.12
N VAL A 631 9.79 6.07 -9.09
CA VAL A 631 10.81 6.65 -8.22
C VAL A 631 11.90 5.64 -7.91
N SER A 632 13.14 6.09 -8.07
CA SER A 632 14.35 5.44 -7.62
C SER A 632 14.83 6.09 -6.32
N LEU A 633 15.53 5.33 -5.46
CA LEU A 633 16.09 5.92 -4.24
C LEU A 633 17.12 7.00 -4.60
N LEU A 634 18.08 6.69 -5.48
CA LEU A 634 19.04 7.70 -5.93
C LEU A 634 19.53 7.54 -7.37
N ASN A 635 19.95 8.65 -7.98
CA ASN A 635 20.56 8.66 -9.30
C ASN A 635 22.06 8.33 -9.23
N THR A 636 22.85 9.19 -8.60
CA THR A 636 24.31 9.03 -8.55
C THR A 636 24.87 9.23 -7.15
N ALA A 637 25.81 8.36 -6.76
CA ALA A 637 26.55 8.52 -5.52
C ALA A 637 28.07 8.38 -5.74
N VAL A 638 28.84 9.30 -5.16
CA VAL A 638 30.30 9.35 -5.32
C VAL A 638 31.02 9.36 -3.97
N ALA A 639 31.95 8.43 -3.78
CA ALA A 639 32.88 8.44 -2.67
C ALA A 639 34.12 9.28 -2.99
N SER A 640 34.58 10.06 -2.02
CA SER A 640 35.75 10.93 -2.14
C SER A 640 37.10 10.20 -2.06
N GLY A 641 37.10 8.89 -1.76
CA GLY A 641 38.31 8.09 -1.59
C GLY A 641 39.04 8.30 -0.25
N LYS A 642 38.52 9.15 0.64
CA LYS A 642 39.04 9.31 2.01
C LYS A 642 38.72 8.08 2.84
N SER A 643 39.67 7.62 3.66
CA SER A 643 39.46 6.46 4.54
C SER A 643 38.27 6.68 5.49
N GLY A 644 37.33 5.74 5.52
CA GLY A 644 36.09 5.84 6.31
C GLY A 644 34.96 6.66 5.67
N TRP A 645 35.16 7.15 4.44
CA TRP A 645 34.16 7.85 3.64
C TRP A 645 33.74 6.98 2.45
N GLY A 646 32.45 7.04 2.11
CA GLY A 646 31.84 6.17 1.11
C GLY A 646 30.34 6.43 1.00
N CYS A 647 29.71 5.72 0.07
CA CYS A 647 28.27 5.74 -0.12
C CYS A 647 27.66 4.51 0.56
N TYR A 648 26.87 4.72 1.62
CA TYR A 648 26.33 3.62 2.43
C TYR A 648 24.82 3.56 2.28
N ILE A 649 24.32 2.48 1.68
CA ILE A 649 22.90 2.23 1.46
C ILE A 649 22.56 0.95 2.20
N ALA A 650 21.66 1.01 3.18
CA ALA A 650 21.40 -0.15 4.04
C ALA A 650 19.93 -0.21 4.47
N GLY A 651 19.27 -1.36 4.35
CA GLY A 651 17.88 -1.52 4.77
C GLY A 651 16.93 -0.66 3.93
N ILE A 652 16.82 -0.92 2.63
CA ILE A 652 15.92 -0.17 1.75
C ILE A 652 14.88 -1.11 1.16
N SER A 653 13.60 -0.75 1.29
CA SER A 653 12.51 -1.41 0.58
C SER A 653 11.93 -0.45 -0.46
N LEU A 654 11.90 -0.86 -1.72
CA LEU A 654 11.36 -0.06 -2.82
C LEU A 654 10.30 -0.86 -3.57
N LEU A 655 9.05 -0.36 -3.56
CA LEU A 655 8.01 -0.82 -4.46
C LEU A 655 8.25 -0.20 -5.84
N CYS A 656 8.54 -1.03 -6.83
CA CYS A 656 8.82 -0.62 -8.20
C CYS A 656 7.56 -0.80 -9.05
N ASN A 657 7.07 0.29 -9.65
CA ASN A 657 5.86 0.26 -10.49
C ASN A 657 6.14 0.31 -12.00
N SER A 658 7.40 0.45 -12.42
CA SER A 658 7.77 0.51 -13.84
C SER A 658 9.21 0.08 -14.14
N SER A 659 9.57 0.15 -15.42
CA SER A 659 10.88 -0.22 -15.93
C SER A 659 12.05 0.64 -15.43
N GLU A 660 11.83 1.78 -14.77
CA GLU A 660 12.88 2.78 -14.50
C GLU A 660 13.35 2.86 -13.03
N CYS A 661 12.87 1.97 -12.15
CA CYS A 661 13.19 1.98 -10.73
C CYS A 661 14.53 1.29 -10.38
N ALA A 662 15.33 1.95 -9.54
CA ALA A 662 16.60 1.46 -8.98
C ALA A 662 16.80 1.92 -7.52
N ILE A 663 17.55 1.14 -6.72
CA ILE A 663 18.13 1.67 -5.47
C ILE A 663 19.20 2.71 -5.81
N ALA A 664 20.02 2.45 -6.82
CA ALA A 664 21.01 3.42 -7.30
C ALA A 664 21.30 3.21 -8.78
N ASN A 665 21.22 4.26 -9.59
CA ASN A 665 21.61 4.16 -11.00
C ASN A 665 23.13 4.05 -11.17
N SER A 666 23.91 4.82 -10.41
CA SER A 666 25.37 4.76 -10.48
C SER A 666 26.05 5.00 -9.13
N LEU A 667 26.98 4.13 -8.78
CA LEU A 667 27.84 4.23 -7.60
C LEU A 667 29.30 4.32 -8.04
N THR A 668 30.07 5.26 -7.48
CA THR A 668 31.48 5.47 -7.83
C THR A 668 32.35 5.57 -6.58
N GLY A 669 33.42 4.80 -6.52
CA GLY A 669 34.24 4.60 -5.34
C GLY A 669 33.57 3.72 -4.29
N ALA A 670 34.14 3.69 -3.08
CA ALA A 670 33.76 2.76 -2.01
C ALA A 670 32.26 2.89 -1.64
N SER A 671 31.48 1.87 -1.99
CA SER A 671 30.02 1.87 -1.85
C SER A 671 29.52 0.58 -1.20
N TYR A 672 28.49 0.69 -0.36
CA TYR A 672 27.86 -0.44 0.34
C TYR A 672 26.37 -0.44 0.05
N VAL A 673 25.82 -1.59 -0.33
CA VAL A 673 24.38 -1.83 -0.52
C VAL A 673 24.01 -3.09 0.26
N VAL A 674 23.27 -2.94 1.35
CA VAL A 674 23.05 -4.03 2.32
C VAL A 674 21.57 -4.16 2.65
N GLY A 675 21.02 -5.38 2.63
CA GLY A 675 19.63 -5.60 3.06
C GLY A 675 18.61 -4.78 2.28
N CYS A 676 18.74 -4.72 0.95
CA CYS A 676 17.84 -3.94 0.10
C CYS A 676 16.94 -4.87 -0.71
N ILE A 677 15.68 -4.48 -0.91
CA ILE A 677 14.70 -5.23 -1.69
C ILE A 677 13.97 -4.37 -2.72
N HIS A 678 13.83 -4.93 -3.92
CA HIS A 678 12.88 -4.47 -4.94
C HIS A 678 11.71 -5.44 -5.03
N VAL A 679 10.49 -4.90 -5.09
CA VAL A 679 9.25 -5.67 -5.30
C VAL A 679 8.44 -5.00 -6.41
N GLY A 680 7.72 -5.78 -7.22
CA GLY A 680 6.85 -5.24 -8.29
C GLY A 680 7.43 -5.43 -9.69
N ASN A 681 7.51 -4.37 -10.49
CA ASN A 681 8.11 -4.35 -11.82
C ASN A 681 9.32 -3.41 -11.82
N ALA A 682 10.50 -3.92 -12.16
CA ALA A 682 11.74 -3.16 -12.32
C ALA A 682 12.37 -3.52 -13.67
N GLY A 683 12.65 -2.52 -14.50
CA GLY A 683 13.26 -2.70 -15.83
C GLY A 683 14.77 -2.51 -15.83
N GLY A 684 15.36 -2.41 -14.64
CA GLY A 684 16.78 -2.26 -14.41
C GLY A 684 17.24 -3.03 -13.18
N ALA A 685 18.56 -3.10 -13.02
CA ALA A 685 19.21 -3.72 -11.89
C ALA A 685 18.88 -3.01 -10.56
N LEU A 686 19.01 -3.73 -9.44
CA LEU A 686 18.94 -3.11 -8.11
C LEU A 686 19.98 -1.98 -7.97
N VAL A 687 21.17 -2.19 -8.52
CA VAL A 687 22.19 -1.16 -8.77
C VAL A 687 22.55 -1.12 -10.25
N GLY A 688 22.34 0.00 -10.93
CA GLY A 688 22.61 0.14 -12.36
C GLY A 688 24.10 -0.07 -12.71
N LYS A 689 24.99 0.72 -12.08
CA LYS A 689 26.44 0.63 -12.32
C LYS A 689 27.25 0.86 -11.04
N ALA A 690 28.35 0.13 -10.87
CA ALA A 690 29.32 0.37 -9.79
C ALA A 690 30.76 0.02 -10.18
N ASP A 691 31.76 0.61 -9.51
CA ASP A 691 33.20 0.31 -9.70
C ASP A 691 33.88 -0.27 -8.44
N ASN A 692 33.40 0.04 -7.23
CA ASN A 692 33.87 -0.52 -5.95
C ASN A 692 32.70 -0.72 -4.98
N LEU A 693 31.96 -1.80 -5.19
CA LEU A 693 30.74 -2.13 -4.47
C LEU A 693 31.00 -3.20 -3.41
N THR A 694 30.32 -3.09 -2.27
CA THR A 694 30.04 -4.21 -1.36
C THR A 694 28.53 -4.39 -1.30
N MET A 695 28.02 -5.52 -1.82
CA MET A 695 26.60 -5.85 -1.82
C MET A 695 26.33 -7.11 -1.00
N LEU A 696 25.53 -6.99 0.06
CA LEU A 696 25.30 -8.08 1.03
C LEU A 696 23.82 -8.23 1.34
N GLY A 697 23.30 -9.45 1.24
CA GLY A 697 21.94 -9.75 1.69
C GLY A 697 20.86 -8.97 0.92
N CYS A 698 21.00 -8.71 -0.38
CA CYS A 698 20.01 -7.97 -1.18
C CYS A 698 19.10 -8.92 -1.98
N MET A 699 17.88 -8.48 -2.29
CA MET A 699 16.89 -9.26 -3.04
C MET A 699 16.28 -8.45 -4.20
N GLN A 700 16.32 -9.01 -5.41
CA GLN A 700 15.60 -8.52 -6.57
C GLN A 700 14.40 -9.44 -6.83
N ALA A 701 13.21 -9.04 -6.37
CA ALA A 701 11.96 -9.77 -6.54
C ALA A 701 10.99 -9.08 -7.54
N ALA A 702 11.47 -8.06 -8.27
CA ALA A 702 10.70 -7.39 -9.29
C ALA A 702 10.88 -8.02 -10.69
N ALA A 703 9.85 -7.95 -11.52
CA ALA A 703 9.83 -8.45 -12.90
C ALA A 703 10.22 -7.38 -13.93
N GLY A 704 10.55 -7.80 -15.15
CA GLY A 704 10.72 -6.89 -16.30
C GLY A 704 12.16 -6.50 -16.62
N ILE A 705 13.15 -7.17 -16.02
CA ILE A 705 14.57 -6.93 -16.32
C ILE A 705 14.90 -7.53 -17.71
N PRO A 706 15.51 -6.77 -18.63
CA PRO A 706 15.81 -7.25 -19.98
C PRO A 706 16.75 -8.47 -20.02
N GLU A 707 16.62 -9.29 -21.08
CA GLU A 707 17.50 -10.43 -21.34
C GLU A 707 18.99 -9.99 -21.40
N ASP A 708 19.90 -10.85 -20.92
CA ASP A 708 21.35 -10.63 -20.91
C ASP A 708 21.83 -9.41 -20.09
N THR A 709 20.98 -8.88 -19.21
CA THR A 709 21.34 -7.80 -18.26
C THR A 709 21.44 -8.31 -16.82
N GLY A 710 22.07 -7.50 -15.96
CA GLY A 710 22.26 -7.83 -14.55
C GLY A 710 21.06 -7.46 -13.69
N ALA A 711 20.51 -8.41 -12.93
CA ALA A 711 19.36 -8.20 -12.06
C ALA A 711 19.73 -7.49 -10.75
N LEU A 712 20.91 -7.78 -10.19
CA LEU A 712 21.41 -7.17 -8.96
C LEU A 712 22.34 -6.00 -9.25
N LEU A 713 23.24 -6.19 -10.23
CA LEU A 713 24.18 -5.17 -10.68
C LEU A 713 24.22 -5.11 -12.20
N GLY A 714 23.79 -4.00 -12.80
CA GLY A 714 23.67 -3.87 -14.26
C GLY A 714 25.03 -3.87 -14.96
N ALA A 715 26.01 -3.14 -14.41
CA ALA A 715 27.37 -3.12 -14.93
C ALA A 715 28.41 -2.92 -13.81
N TYR A 716 29.48 -3.73 -13.84
CA TYR A 716 30.61 -3.55 -12.94
C TYR A 716 31.83 -3.04 -13.70
N ALA A 717 32.38 -1.91 -13.26
CA ALA A 717 33.54 -1.25 -13.88
C ALA A 717 34.84 -1.41 -13.07
N GLY A 718 34.83 -2.25 -12.02
CA GLY A 718 36.00 -2.52 -11.17
C GLY A 718 36.84 -3.72 -11.63
N THR A 719 37.64 -4.28 -10.72
CA THR A 719 38.53 -5.40 -11.02
C THR A 719 37.79 -6.75 -11.04
N THR A 720 38.15 -7.65 -11.95
CA THR A 720 37.52 -8.99 -12.10
C THR A 720 37.63 -9.86 -10.83
N SER A 721 38.53 -9.54 -9.91
CA SER A 721 38.66 -10.19 -8.59
C SER A 721 37.45 -9.99 -7.67
N PHE A 722 36.62 -8.98 -7.93
CA PHE A 722 35.33 -8.77 -7.26
C PHE A 722 34.40 -9.99 -7.41
N PHE A 723 34.58 -10.73 -8.51
CA PHE A 723 33.83 -11.91 -8.88
C PHE A 723 34.69 -13.18 -8.93
N ALA A 724 35.93 -13.16 -8.41
CA ALA A 724 36.78 -14.35 -8.52
C ALA A 724 36.12 -15.54 -7.80
N PRO A 725 35.94 -16.69 -8.48
CA PRO A 725 35.37 -17.87 -7.84
C PRO A 725 36.27 -18.27 -6.67
N GLN A 726 35.72 -18.28 -5.46
CA GLN A 726 36.44 -18.86 -4.32
C GLN A 726 36.43 -20.38 -4.49
N SER A 727 37.55 -21.02 -4.14
CA SER A 727 37.61 -22.47 -4.20
C SER A 727 36.63 -23.07 -3.19
N LYS A 728 36.03 -24.21 -3.53
CA LYS A 728 35.11 -24.94 -2.63
C LYS A 728 35.72 -25.24 -1.26
N ASN A 729 37.06 -25.32 -1.20
CA ASN A 729 37.80 -25.66 0.01
C ASN A 729 38.26 -24.43 0.82
N ASN A 730 38.00 -23.20 0.34
CA ASN A 730 38.44 -21.97 0.99
C ASN A 730 37.50 -20.80 0.68
N VAL A 731 36.21 -20.99 0.95
CA VAL A 731 35.19 -19.93 0.85
C VAL A 731 35.29 -19.02 2.07
N THR A 732 35.44 -17.71 1.84
CA THR A 732 35.55 -16.68 2.89
C THR A 732 34.59 -15.53 2.62
N TRP A 733 34.23 -14.77 3.65
CA TRP A 733 33.41 -13.57 3.48
C TRP A 733 34.02 -12.60 2.45
N GLY A 734 33.25 -12.26 1.42
CA GLY A 734 33.63 -11.39 0.31
C GLY A 734 32.69 -10.17 0.18
N SER A 735 32.96 -9.33 -0.81
CA SER A 735 32.23 -8.08 -1.05
C SER A 735 30.89 -8.26 -1.76
N PHE A 736 30.63 -9.40 -2.41
CA PHE A 736 29.34 -9.70 -3.03
C PHE A 736 28.86 -11.06 -2.54
N MET A 737 27.97 -11.09 -1.54
CA MET A 737 27.54 -12.34 -0.93
C MET A 737 26.08 -12.36 -0.45
N CYS A 738 25.47 -13.55 -0.52
CA CYS A 738 24.10 -13.81 -0.05
C CYS A 738 23.07 -12.89 -0.72
N ASN A 739 23.23 -12.58 -2.01
CA ASN A 739 22.29 -11.76 -2.77
C ASN A 739 21.45 -12.65 -3.69
N TYR A 740 20.18 -12.31 -3.84
CA TYR A 740 19.17 -13.17 -4.45
C TYR A 740 18.38 -12.42 -5.53
N TYR A 741 18.03 -13.10 -6.62
CA TYR A 741 17.15 -12.55 -7.65
C TYR A 741 16.27 -13.64 -8.24
N ASP A 742 15.08 -13.28 -8.73
CA ASP A 742 14.13 -14.24 -9.28
C ASP A 742 14.23 -14.36 -10.82
N ILE A 743 14.71 -15.51 -11.30
CA ILE A 743 14.82 -15.81 -12.74
C ILE A 743 13.45 -16.12 -13.36
N GLU A 744 12.47 -16.59 -12.60
CA GLU A 744 11.11 -16.80 -13.13
C GLU A 744 10.43 -15.47 -13.45
N LYS A 745 10.75 -14.41 -12.69
CA LYS A 745 10.27 -13.03 -12.95
C LYS A 745 11.07 -12.33 -14.05
N SER A 746 12.35 -12.66 -14.22
CA SER A 746 13.22 -12.08 -15.26
C SER A 746 14.04 -13.17 -15.96
N PRO A 747 13.40 -13.95 -16.86
CA PRO A 747 14.05 -15.08 -17.54
C PRO A 747 15.23 -14.60 -18.37
N LYS A 748 16.38 -15.29 -18.26
CA LYS A 748 17.64 -14.98 -18.99
C LYS A 748 18.36 -13.71 -18.55
N SER A 749 18.00 -13.10 -17.42
CA SER A 749 18.86 -12.15 -16.73
C SER A 749 19.99 -12.90 -16.01
N ASN A 750 21.13 -12.24 -15.78
CA ASN A 750 22.20 -12.73 -14.91
C ASN A 750 22.20 -11.96 -13.59
N ALA A 751 22.94 -12.40 -12.57
CA ALA A 751 23.11 -11.58 -11.37
C ALA A 751 23.81 -10.24 -11.67
N VAL A 752 24.81 -10.28 -12.56
CA VAL A 752 25.66 -9.12 -12.88
C VAL A 752 25.88 -8.98 -14.37
N GLY A 753 25.42 -7.87 -14.95
CA GLY A 753 25.53 -7.55 -16.38
C GLY A 753 25.33 -8.75 -17.29
N SER A 754 26.25 -8.91 -18.24
CA SER A 754 26.30 -10.06 -19.14
C SER A 754 27.17 -11.22 -18.59
N VAL A 755 27.53 -11.21 -17.31
CA VAL A 755 28.40 -12.23 -16.71
C VAL A 755 27.54 -13.44 -16.35
N ALA A 756 27.71 -14.53 -17.08
CA ALA A 756 27.00 -15.78 -16.81
C ALA A 756 27.24 -16.27 -15.37
N ASP A 757 26.19 -16.78 -14.74
CA ASP A 757 26.24 -17.28 -13.36
C ASP A 757 27.14 -18.54 -13.24
N SER A 758 28.42 -18.35 -12.91
CA SER A 758 29.41 -19.44 -12.72
C SER A 758 29.88 -19.63 -11.27
N TYR A 759 29.22 -18.98 -10.31
CA TYR A 759 29.71 -18.89 -8.93
C TYR A 759 29.34 -20.09 -8.04
N PRO A 760 30.16 -20.44 -7.03
CA PRO A 760 29.81 -21.41 -5.99
C PRO A 760 28.51 -21.06 -5.28
N TYR A 761 27.77 -22.09 -4.86
CA TYR A 761 26.48 -21.92 -4.20
C TYR A 761 26.60 -21.07 -2.92
N GLN A 762 27.70 -21.13 -2.17
CA GLN A 762 27.87 -20.37 -0.92
C GLN A 762 28.10 -18.86 -1.14
N GLN A 763 28.55 -18.45 -2.33
CA GLN A 763 28.83 -17.04 -2.61
C GLN A 763 27.56 -16.28 -2.95
N TYR A 764 26.64 -16.89 -3.69
CA TYR A 764 25.44 -16.23 -4.20
C TYR A 764 24.13 -16.87 -3.73
N VAL A 765 24.20 -18.02 -3.05
CA VAL A 765 23.10 -18.93 -2.70
C VAL A 765 21.89 -18.74 -3.61
N ARG A 766 21.89 -19.43 -4.74
CA ARG A 766 20.92 -19.27 -5.84
C ARG A 766 19.48 -19.47 -5.37
N GLY A 767 18.79 -18.39 -5.02
CA GLY A 767 17.33 -18.37 -5.01
C GLY A 767 16.75 -18.00 -6.38
N SER A 768 17.38 -18.44 -7.47
CA SER A 768 16.92 -18.09 -8.82
C SER A 768 15.50 -18.54 -9.16
N LYS A 769 14.89 -19.42 -8.34
CA LYS A 769 13.53 -19.90 -8.55
C LYS A 769 12.60 -19.32 -7.48
N SER A 770 11.43 -18.86 -7.89
CA SER A 770 10.49 -18.16 -7.00
C SER A 770 10.18 -18.94 -5.73
N HIS A 771 9.96 -20.25 -5.82
CA HIS A 771 9.64 -21.09 -4.66
C HIS A 771 10.76 -21.18 -3.63
N ILE A 772 12.02 -21.03 -4.05
CA ILE A 772 13.19 -21.02 -3.15
C ILE A 772 13.23 -19.70 -2.39
N LEU A 773 13.02 -18.57 -3.08
CA LEU A 773 12.99 -17.24 -2.45
C LEU A 773 11.85 -17.09 -1.45
N LYS A 774 10.74 -17.78 -1.72
CA LYS A 774 9.54 -17.83 -0.89
C LYS A 774 9.65 -18.89 0.23
N ALA A 775 10.78 -19.61 0.35
CA ALA A 775 10.93 -20.69 1.32
C ALA A 775 11.07 -20.18 2.76
N LYS A 776 10.20 -20.68 3.63
CA LYS A 776 10.24 -20.42 5.08
C LYS A 776 11.27 -21.28 5.81
N ASN A 777 11.41 -22.53 5.39
CA ASN A 777 12.28 -23.53 6.02
C ASN A 777 13.53 -23.80 5.16
N ASP A 778 14.54 -24.36 5.80
CA ASP A 778 15.75 -24.80 5.12
C ASP A 778 15.43 -26.03 4.25
N TYR A 779 16.12 -26.16 3.13
CA TYR A 779 15.97 -27.26 2.18
C TYR A 779 17.28 -28.05 2.14
N LEU A 780 17.58 -28.68 3.27
CA LEU A 780 18.78 -29.48 3.53
C LEU A 780 18.54 -30.94 3.15
N ILE A 781 19.60 -31.64 2.74
CA ILE A 781 19.58 -33.11 2.77
C ILE A 781 19.57 -33.53 4.24
N GLY A 782 18.78 -34.57 4.57
CA GLY A 782 19.00 -35.29 5.82
C GLY A 782 20.40 -35.90 5.88
N ASP A 783 20.91 -36.13 7.10
CA ASP A 783 22.25 -36.70 7.34
C ASP A 783 22.46 -38.09 6.70
N ASP A 784 21.39 -38.71 6.19
CA ASP A 784 21.32 -40.05 5.63
C ASP A 784 21.41 -40.12 4.10
N ALA A 785 21.41 -38.99 3.37
CA ALA A 785 21.51 -38.98 1.91
C ALA A 785 22.83 -38.39 1.39
N ASP A 786 23.41 -39.05 0.38
CA ASP A 786 24.68 -38.65 -0.24
C ASP A 786 24.43 -37.65 -1.38
N TYR A 787 24.87 -36.39 -1.21
CA TYR A 787 24.80 -35.36 -2.24
C TYR A 787 25.31 -35.84 -3.60
N TYR A 788 26.41 -36.61 -3.64
CA TYR A 788 27.01 -37.05 -4.90
C TYR A 788 26.15 -38.08 -5.63
N SER A 789 25.31 -38.82 -4.90
CA SER A 789 24.36 -39.79 -5.44
C SER A 789 23.13 -39.16 -6.09
N LEU A 790 22.88 -37.86 -5.88
CA LEU A 790 21.72 -37.17 -6.43
C LEU A 790 21.86 -36.90 -7.95
N PRO A 791 20.78 -36.99 -8.73
CA PRO A 791 20.80 -36.57 -10.14
C PRO A 791 20.99 -35.05 -10.29
N ASN A 792 21.50 -34.59 -11.44
CA ASN A 792 21.88 -33.19 -11.68
C ASN A 792 20.72 -32.19 -11.51
N ASN A 793 19.49 -32.57 -11.87
CA ASN A 793 18.30 -31.75 -11.68
C ASN A 793 17.95 -31.55 -10.20
N MET A 794 18.07 -32.60 -9.36
CA MET A 794 17.85 -32.47 -7.91
C MET A 794 18.95 -31.61 -7.28
N LYS A 795 20.21 -31.81 -7.66
CA LYS A 795 21.34 -30.97 -7.22
C LYS A 795 21.14 -29.49 -7.57
N ALA A 796 20.46 -29.20 -8.68
CA ALA A 796 20.15 -27.83 -9.12
C ALA A 796 18.98 -27.18 -8.35
N GLU A 797 18.22 -27.96 -7.57
CA GLU A 797 17.09 -27.50 -6.75
C GLU A 797 17.43 -27.42 -5.25
N MET A 798 18.68 -27.73 -4.91
CA MET A 798 19.20 -27.71 -3.56
C MET A 798 19.95 -26.42 -3.24
N TYR A 799 19.63 -25.80 -2.11
CA TYR A 799 20.22 -24.52 -1.70
C TYR A 799 20.56 -24.44 -0.20
N GLY A 800 20.31 -25.50 0.57
CA GLY A 800 20.63 -25.57 1.99
C GLY A 800 19.79 -24.61 2.82
N LEU A 801 20.40 -23.53 3.32
CA LEU A 801 19.79 -22.53 4.20
C LEU A 801 18.71 -21.70 3.46
N ALA A 802 17.57 -21.45 4.10
CA ALA A 802 16.52 -20.58 3.54
C ALA A 802 17.08 -19.19 3.19
N PRO A 803 16.75 -18.62 2.01
CA PRO A 803 17.33 -17.36 1.52
C PRO A 803 17.31 -16.21 2.52
N TRP A 804 16.17 -15.98 3.16
CA TRP A 804 16.00 -14.88 4.12
C TRP A 804 16.91 -15.04 5.36
N LYS A 805 17.21 -16.26 5.80
CA LYS A 805 18.15 -16.52 6.89
C LYS A 805 19.58 -16.19 6.50
N ALA A 806 20.00 -16.57 5.29
CA ALA A 806 21.31 -16.24 4.76
C ALA A 806 21.49 -14.73 4.58
N MET A 807 20.49 -14.05 4.03
CA MET A 807 20.48 -12.58 3.92
C MET A 807 20.55 -11.91 5.29
N ASN A 808 19.75 -12.36 6.26
CA ASN A 808 19.80 -11.87 7.64
C ASN A 808 21.17 -12.11 8.31
N TYR A 809 21.81 -13.24 8.04
CA TYR A 809 23.17 -13.51 8.52
C TYR A 809 24.20 -12.56 7.89
N ALA A 810 24.08 -12.28 6.59
CA ALA A 810 24.94 -11.31 5.90
C ALA A 810 24.74 -9.88 6.43
N ILE A 811 23.49 -9.47 6.69
CA ILE A 811 23.16 -8.20 7.35
C ILE A 811 23.81 -8.14 8.74
N TRP A 812 23.69 -9.19 9.54
CA TRP A 812 24.31 -9.25 10.87
C TRP A 812 25.84 -9.17 10.80
N LYS A 813 26.48 -9.87 9.86
CA LYS A 813 27.92 -9.78 9.61
C LYS A 813 28.35 -8.37 9.24
N TYR A 814 27.61 -7.72 8.35
CA TYR A 814 27.83 -6.32 8.01
C TYR A 814 27.71 -5.43 9.24
N ASN A 815 26.63 -5.53 10.02
CA ASN A 815 26.41 -4.75 11.23
C ASN A 815 27.49 -4.96 12.30
N SER A 816 28.16 -6.12 12.29
CA SER A 816 29.28 -6.44 13.19
C SER A 816 30.64 -5.90 12.71
N SER A 817 30.72 -5.38 11.48
CA SER A 817 31.93 -4.77 10.93
C SER A 817 32.10 -3.33 11.40
N THR A 818 33.32 -2.78 11.32
CA THR A 818 33.59 -1.38 11.66
C THR A 818 32.71 -0.38 10.92
N ILE A 819 32.32 -0.70 9.67
CA ILE A 819 31.47 0.15 8.84
C ILE A 819 30.00 -0.01 9.24
N GLY A 820 29.52 -1.24 9.39
CA GLY A 820 28.12 -1.48 9.75
C GLY A 820 27.77 -1.03 11.18
N VAL A 821 28.72 -0.98 12.11
CA VAL A 821 28.50 -0.35 13.43
C VAL A 821 28.18 1.14 13.28
N LYS A 822 28.75 1.81 12.27
CA LYS A 822 28.51 3.25 12.00
C LYS A 822 27.24 3.48 11.20
N TYR A 823 26.95 2.61 10.22
CA TYR A 823 25.81 2.72 9.31
C TYR A 823 25.01 1.41 9.27
N PRO A 824 24.33 1.05 10.38
CA PRO A 824 23.71 -0.26 10.49
C PRO A 824 22.46 -0.40 9.61
N CYS A 825 22.28 -1.60 9.07
CA CYS A 825 20.99 -2.05 8.57
C CYS A 825 20.17 -2.51 9.77
N GLN A 826 19.21 -1.71 10.20
CA GLN A 826 18.24 -2.00 11.26
C GLN A 826 16.93 -2.53 10.69
N MET A 827 17.01 -3.20 9.54
CA MET A 827 15.92 -3.96 8.97
C MET A 827 16.39 -5.39 8.70
N HIS A 828 15.45 -6.32 8.67
CA HIS A 828 15.71 -7.74 8.47
C HIS A 828 14.62 -8.37 7.62
N TYR A 829 14.96 -9.42 6.89
CA TYR A 829 13.98 -10.18 6.13
C TYR A 829 13.14 -11.04 7.06
N GLN A 830 11.83 -10.93 6.94
CA GLN A 830 10.86 -11.76 7.63
C GLN A 830 10.02 -12.52 6.61
N SER A 831 10.08 -13.85 6.65
CA SER A 831 9.15 -14.69 5.90
C SER A 831 7.78 -14.71 6.58
N SER A 832 6.69 -14.82 5.80
CA SER A 832 5.35 -14.97 6.36
C SER A 832 5.25 -16.13 7.37
N SER A 833 4.47 -15.92 8.43
CA SER A 833 4.27 -16.92 9.49
C SER A 833 3.43 -18.12 9.03
N VAL A 834 2.71 -17.99 7.92
CA VAL A 834 1.82 -19.02 7.36
C VAL A 834 2.58 -19.91 6.37
N GLY A 835 2.66 -21.22 6.64
CA GLY A 835 2.99 -22.31 5.69
C GLY A 835 4.10 -22.10 4.63
N TYR A 836 4.03 -22.89 3.55
CA TYR A 836 4.74 -22.62 2.29
C TYR A 836 3.97 -21.52 1.55
N THR A 837 4.06 -20.28 2.03
CA THR A 837 3.45 -19.12 1.37
C THR A 837 4.19 -18.78 0.09
N HIS A 838 3.46 -18.33 -0.94
CA HIS A 838 4.05 -17.85 -2.19
C HIS A 838 4.51 -16.37 -2.10
N LEU A 839 4.74 -15.84 -0.90
CA LEU A 839 5.12 -14.45 -0.70
C LEU A 839 6.63 -14.33 -0.51
N TYR A 840 7.24 -13.33 -1.16
CA TYR A 840 8.63 -13.00 -0.87
C TYR A 840 8.76 -12.48 0.57
N PRO A 841 9.90 -12.71 1.24
CA PRO A 841 10.19 -12.12 2.53
C PRO A 841 10.07 -10.60 2.46
N THR A 842 9.40 -10.00 3.44
CA THR A 842 9.33 -8.55 3.58
C THR A 842 10.51 -8.06 4.42
N LEU A 843 10.90 -6.80 4.22
CA LEU A 843 11.98 -6.19 4.98
C LEU A 843 11.40 -5.45 6.19
N GLU A 844 11.51 -6.04 7.37
CA GLU A 844 10.90 -5.57 8.62
C GLU A 844 11.87 -4.81 9.52
N THR A 845 11.35 -3.82 10.24
CA THR A 845 12.16 -3.03 11.18
C THR A 845 12.65 -3.90 12.33
N GLY A 846 13.94 -3.76 12.67
CA GLY A 846 14.61 -4.54 13.70
C GLY A 846 15.93 -5.12 13.21
N VAL A 847 16.88 -5.32 14.13
CA VAL A 847 18.13 -6.01 13.85
C VAL A 847 17.84 -7.51 13.68
N PRO A 848 18.41 -8.20 12.68
CA PRO A 848 18.19 -9.62 12.50
C PRO A 848 18.59 -10.42 13.74
N ALA A 849 17.68 -11.25 14.24
CA ALA A 849 18.03 -12.35 15.14
C ALA A 849 18.78 -13.40 14.31
N VAL A 850 19.96 -13.84 14.77
CA VAL A 850 20.77 -14.82 14.03
C VAL A 850 21.21 -15.97 14.93
N GLU A 851 21.29 -17.15 14.33
CA GLU A 851 21.85 -18.34 14.93
C GLU A 851 23.13 -18.74 14.19
N ASN A 852 24.05 -19.43 14.86
CA ASN A 852 25.26 -19.95 14.20
C ASN A 852 24.92 -20.93 13.06
N SER A 853 23.77 -21.60 13.14
CA SER A 853 23.21 -22.45 12.09
C SER A 853 22.93 -21.67 10.81
N TRP A 854 22.73 -20.35 10.85
CA TRP A 854 22.44 -19.53 9.66
C TRP A 854 23.71 -19.06 8.95
N ASN A 855 24.90 -19.51 9.36
CA ASN A 855 26.13 -19.19 8.66
C ASN A 855 26.24 -20.01 7.35
N PRO A 856 26.15 -19.37 6.16
CA PRO A 856 26.20 -20.07 4.88
C PRO A 856 27.57 -20.70 4.58
N LEU A 857 28.62 -20.35 5.34
CA LEU A 857 29.96 -20.95 5.21
C LEU A 857 30.16 -22.23 6.03
N ILE A 858 29.28 -22.51 7.01
CA ILE A 858 29.39 -23.68 7.90
C ILE A 858 28.37 -24.77 7.53
N GLN A 859 27.25 -24.37 6.90
CA GLN A 859 26.25 -25.30 6.38
C GLN A 859 26.87 -26.12 5.24
N ASN A 860 27.21 -27.38 5.55
CA ASN A 860 27.51 -28.38 4.53
C ASN A 860 26.23 -28.64 3.74
N ASN A 861 26.35 -28.68 2.41
CA ASN A 861 25.30 -29.26 1.57
C ASN A 861 25.01 -30.70 1.98
#